data_AF-A0A9J6C103-F1
#
_entry.id   AF-A0A9J6C103-F1
#
_cell.length_a   1.000
_cell.length_b   1.000
_cell.length_c   1.000
_cell.angle_alpha   90.00
_cell.angle_beta   90.00
_cell.angle_gamma   90.00
#
_symmetry.space_group_name_H-M   'P 1'
#
loop_
_entity.id
_entity.type
_entity.pdbx_description
1 polymer ?
#
loop_
_entity_poly.entity_id
_entity_poly.type
_entity_poly.pdbx_seq_one_letter_code
_entity_poly.pdbx_strand_id
1 'polypeptide(L)'
;MLKQENLAANFCGLLAQKGYKDQANEFKILGQEKNGTLLASWISKEIESNQDISMIGSYNAKEKSFEIVYKFSSRQNIIQASINVSRSLLLYVIKEQICTDNCETDESSDIKYVYRAFLAELKNKDEAPKELLETARSKQVLAQFLWYKQQRNSQDRFLLMIHEECIFLYTLVLKRNPTSNEENWYYDKTSIKIETIVKNFIWCQWESKIQSLFYIHLKQTTRISLEKEEDDKVISPTLSAFQFHDDLPTETVLNIPLNLPKMPMSSKISEYEDDTIPLRIHDSTLNLIIVTDDDFGIFICHYYLYQPIKQQEENQSSVGDVHFAYSVTMVHCSLVVHCIIPGIAWEKAKLMKPTFTLIDEYMLVFQADLFINLLDIGLEHEPCGHIVAEPFTRQPVTHLVPCFNSISYDSATLDLISLQIPKNHLIDTFKNDTSIDNRINILHYFLVHKNDFDIFAELLNIIMEQPLNLDTVSLLKEALVGGTYSTLKKGLSQDALALLKLLPLTTANTTKPIQAKVFDLTVGLSHEFLHNTPMMLLSPQQRLSPYRQDIWTRLHDRLQENKDCKKRFCCDQVTEKLMYSLACYQPEALSRCTTPQTPSSSNQIMMSELSSINSFSSSKRTQNDMLPFIEFETCTASKQEHVISVNLRELSMHLVKHSVKQITGFRWLKDYEPTAPSFVHAVSTKYVTAQLEISRLLCVLVCRAAGIDSRIETDRGFHLIDKLSMPQRYLLFLMLERYVLSVESMSFPLPQGFSSFFTYLGFKSLEFEQFIEYSQRHVFELQIDVMKIIINDIKDTDEGIARKLTLLALLPRTRARRLLNNWNHPISLRIRSMEHATNVLSGNSAGRSMSLSSSRNSNSIDIDIDSNIEIGKECYEDIIISQTGNVSSYQSPYLNTLLELLTGKCSLNEIDFNLLIEATQATMEYDKNN
;
A
#
# COMPACT_ATOMS: atom_id res chain seq x y z
N MET A 1 -18.54 -30.81 5.44
CA MET A 1 -18.23 -31.64 4.25
C MET A 1 -18.11 -30.73 3.04
N LEU A 2 -16.97 -30.04 2.95
CA LEU A 2 -16.64 -29.07 1.90
C LEU A 2 -15.10 -29.05 1.81
N LYS A 3 -14.50 -30.24 1.65
CA LYS A 3 -13.03 -30.43 1.73
C LYS A 3 -12.38 -30.73 0.37
N GLN A 4 -13.17 -30.79 -0.69
CA GLN A 4 -12.80 -30.75 -2.12
C GLN A 4 -14.14 -30.73 -2.87
N GLU A 5 -14.51 -29.59 -3.46
CA GLU A 5 -15.85 -29.36 -4.00
C GLU A 5 -15.82 -29.18 -5.52
N ASN A 6 -16.01 -30.27 -6.23
CA ASN A 6 -16.29 -30.23 -7.67
C ASN A 6 -17.76 -29.81 -7.90
N LEU A 7 -18.02 -28.81 -8.75
CA LEU A 7 -19.38 -28.33 -9.03
C LEU A 7 -20.26 -29.41 -9.65
N ALA A 8 -19.74 -30.22 -10.57
CA ALA A 8 -20.49 -31.30 -11.19
C ALA A 8 -20.90 -32.36 -10.16
N ALA A 9 -20.00 -32.73 -9.25
CA ALA A 9 -20.31 -33.64 -8.15
C ALA A 9 -21.40 -33.07 -7.22
N ASN A 10 -21.33 -31.77 -6.92
CA ASN A 10 -22.35 -31.06 -6.15
C ASN A 10 -23.71 -31.07 -6.86
N PHE A 11 -23.75 -30.80 -8.16
CA PHE A 11 -24.99 -30.84 -8.96
C PHE A 11 -25.61 -32.24 -8.96
N CYS A 12 -24.82 -33.29 -9.19
CA CYS A 12 -25.28 -34.67 -9.10
C CYS A 12 -25.87 -35.01 -7.71
N GLY A 13 -25.21 -34.59 -6.63
CA GLY A 13 -25.70 -34.78 -5.26
C GLY A 13 -27.06 -34.09 -5.02
N LEU A 14 -27.22 -32.87 -5.51
CA LEU A 14 -28.47 -32.11 -5.38
C LEU A 14 -29.61 -32.67 -6.25
N LEU A 15 -29.31 -33.16 -7.45
CA LEU A 15 -30.28 -33.87 -8.29
C LEU A 15 -30.77 -35.16 -7.62
N ALA A 16 -29.85 -35.95 -7.06
CA ALA A 16 -30.17 -37.19 -6.36
C ALA A 16 -31.05 -36.96 -5.12
N GLN A 17 -30.80 -35.89 -4.36
CA GLN A 17 -31.65 -35.50 -3.21
C GLN A 17 -33.09 -35.17 -3.62
N LYS A 18 -33.30 -34.68 -4.84
CA LYS A 18 -34.63 -34.40 -5.41
C LYS A 18 -35.28 -35.64 -6.07
N GLY A 19 -34.63 -36.80 -6.00
CA GLY A 19 -35.17 -38.06 -6.50
C GLY A 19 -34.84 -38.38 -7.97
N TYR A 20 -33.97 -37.60 -8.62
CA TYR A 20 -33.51 -37.89 -9.97
C TYR A 20 -32.45 -39.01 -9.93
N LYS A 21 -32.68 -40.08 -10.72
CA LYS A 21 -31.83 -41.28 -10.75
C LYS A 21 -31.05 -41.45 -12.06
N ASP A 22 -31.31 -40.60 -13.05
CA ASP A 22 -30.66 -40.67 -14.36
C ASP A 22 -29.17 -40.32 -14.26
N GLN A 23 -28.35 -40.93 -15.11
CA GLN A 23 -26.92 -40.63 -15.14
C GLN A 23 -26.69 -39.27 -15.81
N ALA A 24 -26.07 -38.34 -15.08
CA ALA A 24 -25.72 -37.00 -15.55
C ALA A 24 -24.22 -36.91 -15.86
N ASN A 25 -23.87 -36.65 -17.12
CA ASN A 25 -22.49 -36.54 -17.61
C ASN A 25 -22.29 -35.22 -18.39
N GLU A 26 -21.04 -34.84 -18.66
CA GLU A 26 -20.69 -33.67 -19.49
C GLU A 26 -21.33 -32.35 -18.99
N PHE A 27 -21.11 -31.99 -17.72
CA PHE A 27 -21.59 -30.71 -17.21
C PHE A 27 -20.86 -29.54 -17.88
N LYS A 28 -21.62 -28.51 -18.29
CA LYS A 28 -21.10 -27.25 -18.83
C LYS A 28 -21.82 -26.07 -18.19
N ILE A 29 -21.10 -25.03 -17.84
CA ILE A 29 -21.68 -23.78 -17.33
C ILE A 29 -22.10 -22.90 -18.52
N LEU A 30 -23.35 -22.44 -18.51
CA LEU A 30 -24.00 -21.73 -19.60
C LEU A 30 -24.12 -20.22 -19.38
N GLY A 31 -23.93 -19.74 -18.15
CA GLY A 31 -24.02 -18.31 -17.83
C GLY A 31 -24.32 -18.06 -16.35
N GLN A 32 -24.28 -16.77 -15.98
CA GLN A 32 -24.56 -16.30 -14.62
C GLN A 32 -25.55 -15.14 -14.65
N GLU A 33 -26.58 -15.24 -13.83
CA GLU A 33 -27.60 -14.20 -13.66
C GLU A 33 -27.20 -13.17 -12.59
N LYS A 34 -27.86 -12.00 -12.59
CA LYS A 34 -27.54 -10.87 -11.68
C LYS A 34 -27.53 -11.23 -10.19
N ASN A 35 -28.36 -12.17 -9.76
CA ASN A 35 -28.44 -12.61 -8.37
C ASN A 35 -27.34 -13.63 -7.98
N GLY A 36 -26.44 -13.98 -8.92
CA GLY A 36 -25.40 -14.97 -8.76
C GLY A 36 -25.84 -16.41 -9.09
N THR A 37 -27.05 -16.63 -9.62
CA THR A 37 -27.51 -17.95 -10.05
C THR A 37 -26.73 -18.40 -11.28
N LEU A 38 -26.19 -19.62 -11.26
CA LEU A 38 -25.53 -20.22 -12.42
C LEU A 38 -26.52 -21.06 -13.22
N LEU A 39 -26.37 -21.02 -14.54
CA LEU A 39 -27.04 -21.96 -15.43
C LEU A 39 -26.04 -23.01 -15.88
N ALA A 40 -26.46 -24.26 -15.87
CA ALA A 40 -25.63 -25.39 -16.29
C ALA A 40 -26.43 -26.31 -17.21
N SER A 41 -25.76 -26.86 -18.22
CA SER A 41 -26.25 -28.01 -18.98
C SER A 41 -25.50 -29.28 -18.62
N TRP A 42 -26.15 -30.41 -18.85
CA TRP A 42 -25.53 -31.72 -18.81
C TRP A 42 -26.28 -32.66 -19.76
N ILE A 43 -25.66 -33.79 -20.05
CA ILE A 43 -26.28 -34.87 -20.81
C ILE A 43 -26.80 -35.89 -19.82
N SER A 44 -28.11 -36.15 -19.91
CA SER A 44 -28.80 -37.15 -19.13
C SER A 44 -29.08 -38.38 -19.99
N LYS A 45 -28.73 -39.57 -19.50
CA LYS A 45 -29.16 -40.84 -20.10
C LYS A 45 -30.47 -41.27 -19.48
N GLU A 46 -31.54 -41.20 -20.26
CA GLU A 46 -32.87 -41.60 -19.81
C GLU A 46 -32.95 -43.13 -19.70
N ILE A 47 -33.33 -43.63 -18.51
CA ILE A 47 -33.29 -45.07 -18.18
C ILE A 47 -34.21 -45.90 -19.09
N GLU A 48 -35.32 -45.32 -19.56
CA GLU A 48 -36.35 -46.03 -20.35
C GLU A 48 -36.02 -46.11 -21.84
N SER A 49 -35.43 -45.05 -22.42
CA SER A 49 -35.20 -44.92 -23.86
C SER A 49 -33.74 -45.17 -24.28
N ASN A 50 -32.81 -45.16 -23.31
CA ASN A 50 -31.36 -45.19 -23.52
C ASN A 50 -30.85 -44.12 -24.50
N GLN A 51 -31.59 -43.01 -24.64
CA GLN A 51 -31.22 -41.87 -25.47
C GLN A 51 -30.50 -40.81 -24.63
N ASP A 52 -29.48 -40.20 -25.24
CA ASP A 52 -28.77 -39.05 -24.67
C ASP A 52 -29.60 -37.79 -24.90
N ILE A 53 -30.01 -37.15 -23.81
CA ILE A 53 -30.82 -35.94 -23.83
C ILE A 53 -30.08 -34.80 -23.15
N SER A 54 -30.06 -33.62 -23.77
CA SER A 54 -29.53 -32.42 -23.13
C SER A 54 -30.53 -31.85 -22.12
N MET A 55 -30.03 -31.38 -20.99
CA MET A 55 -30.80 -30.75 -19.91
C MET A 55 -30.23 -29.38 -19.59
N ILE A 56 -31.06 -28.45 -19.12
CA ILE A 56 -30.63 -27.16 -18.54
C ILE A 56 -31.18 -27.07 -17.12
N GLY A 57 -30.34 -26.64 -16.19
CA GLY A 57 -30.69 -26.40 -14.80
C GLY A 57 -30.14 -25.07 -14.28
N SER A 58 -30.74 -24.61 -13.18
CA SER A 58 -30.36 -23.39 -12.46
C SER A 58 -29.88 -23.72 -11.06
N TYR A 59 -28.69 -23.22 -10.70
CA TYR A 59 -28.04 -23.41 -9.41
C TYR A 59 -28.00 -22.11 -8.63
N ASN A 60 -28.62 -22.09 -7.46
CA ASN A 60 -28.52 -21.00 -6.50
C ASN A 60 -27.56 -21.38 -5.37
N ALA A 61 -26.37 -20.75 -5.36
CA ALA A 61 -25.35 -21.03 -4.35
C ALA A 61 -25.77 -20.66 -2.91
N LYS A 62 -26.64 -19.66 -2.74
CA LYS A 62 -27.11 -19.21 -1.41
C LYS A 62 -28.07 -20.22 -0.79
N GLU A 63 -28.99 -20.73 -1.60
CA GLU A 63 -29.99 -21.72 -1.18
C GLU A 63 -29.46 -23.16 -1.28
N LYS A 64 -28.30 -23.35 -1.91
CA LYS A 64 -27.74 -24.67 -2.27
C LYS A 64 -28.78 -25.53 -2.99
N SER A 65 -29.54 -24.92 -3.89
CA SER A 65 -30.61 -25.56 -4.65
C SER A 65 -30.22 -25.66 -6.12
N PHE A 66 -30.46 -26.82 -6.72
CA PHE A 66 -30.32 -27.03 -8.16
C PHE A 66 -31.65 -27.48 -8.75
N GLU A 67 -32.19 -26.75 -9.71
CA GLU A 67 -33.51 -26.96 -10.30
C GLU A 67 -33.39 -27.20 -11.80
N ILE A 68 -34.10 -28.22 -12.30
CA ILE A 68 -34.19 -28.46 -13.75
C ILE A 68 -35.13 -27.42 -14.35
N VAL A 69 -34.63 -26.72 -15.35
CA VAL A 69 -35.33 -25.64 -16.04
C VAL A 69 -35.96 -26.16 -17.33
N TYR A 70 -35.18 -26.88 -18.16
CA TYR A 70 -35.64 -27.33 -19.47
C TYR A 70 -35.03 -28.68 -19.86
N LYS A 71 -35.83 -29.51 -20.55
CA LYS A 71 -35.46 -30.84 -21.05
C LYS A 71 -35.64 -30.86 -22.56
N PHE A 72 -34.59 -31.24 -23.30
CA PHE A 72 -34.64 -31.34 -24.74
C PHE A 72 -35.19 -32.71 -25.18
N SER A 73 -35.52 -32.85 -26.48
CA SER A 73 -35.90 -34.13 -27.08
C SER A 73 -34.69 -34.93 -27.57
N SER A 74 -33.54 -34.29 -27.76
CA SER A 74 -32.31 -34.90 -28.27
C SER A 74 -31.08 -34.24 -27.69
N ARG A 75 -29.90 -34.85 -27.88
CA ARG A 75 -28.61 -34.22 -27.60
C ARG A 75 -28.45 -32.98 -28.48
N GLN A 76 -28.20 -31.85 -27.83
CA GLN A 76 -27.99 -30.53 -28.42
C GLN A 76 -26.72 -29.91 -27.80
N ASN A 77 -25.89 -29.25 -28.62
CA ASN A 77 -24.70 -28.55 -28.15
C ASN A 77 -25.05 -27.11 -27.74
N ILE A 78 -25.48 -26.96 -26.49
CA ILE A 78 -25.89 -25.68 -25.91
C ILE A 78 -24.64 -24.96 -25.40
N ILE A 79 -24.41 -23.74 -25.88
CA ILE A 79 -23.22 -22.97 -25.51
C ILE A 79 -23.51 -21.91 -24.44
N GLN A 80 -24.73 -21.36 -24.41
CA GLN A 80 -25.09 -20.27 -23.52
C GLN A 80 -26.60 -20.28 -23.25
N ALA A 81 -27.00 -19.88 -22.05
CA ALA A 81 -28.40 -19.71 -21.67
C ALA A 81 -28.59 -18.58 -20.66
N SER A 82 -29.79 -18.00 -20.63
CA SER A 82 -30.23 -16.99 -19.66
C SER A 82 -31.71 -17.14 -19.33
N ILE A 83 -32.10 -16.83 -18.09
CA ILE A 83 -33.49 -16.90 -17.59
C ILE A 83 -33.94 -15.52 -17.10
N ASN A 84 -35.19 -15.19 -17.35
CA ASN A 84 -35.78 -13.94 -16.89
C ASN A 84 -36.05 -13.92 -15.36
N VAL A 85 -36.27 -12.73 -14.80
CA VAL A 85 -36.51 -12.54 -13.36
C VAL A 85 -37.68 -13.38 -12.83
N SER A 86 -38.74 -13.55 -13.63
CA SER A 86 -39.94 -14.31 -13.26
C SER A 86 -39.82 -15.84 -13.46
N ARG A 87 -38.68 -16.32 -14.00
CA ARG A 87 -38.44 -17.74 -14.34
C ARG A 87 -39.53 -18.35 -15.22
N SER A 88 -40.08 -17.57 -16.14
CA SER A 88 -41.10 -18.02 -17.12
C SER A 88 -40.52 -18.22 -18.52
N LEU A 89 -39.42 -17.55 -18.85
CA LEU A 89 -38.80 -17.57 -20.17
C LEU A 89 -37.34 -18.01 -20.07
N LEU A 90 -36.90 -18.78 -21.06
CA LEU A 90 -35.53 -19.23 -21.22
C LEU A 90 -35.02 -18.82 -22.60
N LEU A 91 -33.84 -18.20 -22.60
CA LEU A 91 -33.03 -18.00 -23.79
C LEU A 91 -31.92 -19.03 -23.81
N TYR A 92 -31.67 -19.63 -24.96
CA TYR A 92 -30.51 -20.50 -25.15
C TYR A 92 -29.98 -20.40 -26.57
N VAL A 93 -28.68 -20.68 -26.72
CA VAL A 93 -27.99 -20.70 -28.01
C VAL A 93 -27.39 -22.08 -28.25
N ILE A 94 -27.59 -22.59 -29.47
CA ILE A 94 -27.04 -23.85 -29.97
C ILE A 94 -25.94 -23.57 -30.98
N LYS A 95 -24.83 -24.31 -30.88
CA LYS A 95 -23.71 -24.32 -31.83
C LYS A 95 -23.71 -25.64 -32.60
N GLU A 96 -24.11 -25.58 -33.86
CA GLU A 96 -24.20 -26.72 -34.77
C GLU A 96 -22.95 -26.80 -35.65
N GLN A 97 -22.46 -28.01 -35.89
CA GLN A 97 -21.39 -28.28 -36.84
C GLN A 97 -22.01 -28.63 -38.19
N ILE A 98 -21.61 -27.92 -39.26
CA ILE A 98 -22.04 -28.20 -40.62
C ILE A 98 -20.85 -28.78 -41.40
N CYS A 99 -21.00 -30.01 -41.89
CA CYS A 99 -20.10 -30.60 -42.88
C CYS A 99 -20.51 -30.11 -44.27
N THR A 100 -19.57 -29.54 -45.03
CA THR A 100 -19.81 -29.26 -46.45
C THR A 100 -19.42 -30.50 -47.25
N ASP A 101 -20.40 -31.27 -47.69
CA ASP A 101 -20.20 -32.54 -48.42
C ASP A 101 -19.68 -32.39 -49.87
N ASN A 102 -19.13 -31.24 -50.25
CA ASN A 102 -18.74 -30.98 -51.64
C ASN A 102 -17.29 -30.46 -51.73
N CYS A 103 -16.31 -31.35 -51.59
CA CYS A 103 -14.95 -31.21 -52.16
C CYS A 103 -14.26 -32.59 -52.09
N GLU A 104 -14.29 -33.36 -53.19
CA GLU A 104 -13.59 -34.66 -53.31
C GLU A 104 -12.06 -34.53 -53.48
N THR A 105 -11.46 -33.36 -53.25
CA THR A 105 -10.00 -33.19 -53.31
C THR A 105 -9.55 -32.11 -52.33
N ASP A 106 -8.96 -32.53 -51.21
CA ASP A 106 -7.89 -31.89 -50.41
C ASP A 106 -8.05 -32.21 -48.91
N GLU A 107 -6.95 -32.61 -48.26
CA GLU A 107 -6.86 -33.19 -46.90
C GLU A 107 -7.14 -32.22 -45.72
N SER A 108 -8.02 -31.23 -45.88
CA SER A 108 -8.50 -30.43 -44.77
C SER A 108 -9.99 -30.13 -44.93
N SER A 109 -10.84 -31.01 -44.40
CA SER A 109 -12.27 -30.74 -44.23
C SER A 109 -12.44 -29.54 -43.30
N ASP A 110 -12.63 -28.34 -43.86
CA ASP A 110 -12.90 -27.12 -43.09
C ASP A 110 -14.24 -27.25 -42.36
N ILE A 111 -14.17 -27.62 -41.07
CA ILE A 111 -15.32 -27.69 -40.18
C ILE A 111 -15.90 -26.28 -40.01
N LYS A 112 -17.18 -26.07 -40.40
CA LYS A 112 -17.88 -24.79 -40.19
C LYS A 112 -18.89 -24.92 -39.06
N TYR A 113 -18.88 -23.94 -38.15
CA TYR A 113 -19.85 -23.84 -37.07
C TYR A 113 -20.91 -22.79 -37.37
N VAL A 114 -22.13 -23.05 -36.92
CA VAL A 114 -23.28 -22.16 -37.06
C VAL A 114 -24.02 -22.03 -35.74
N TYR A 115 -24.46 -20.80 -35.45
CA TYR A 115 -25.11 -20.42 -34.20
C TYR A 115 -26.60 -20.10 -34.43
N ARG A 116 -27.46 -20.62 -33.55
CA ARG A 116 -28.90 -20.38 -33.53
C ARG A 116 -29.36 -20.02 -32.12
N ALA A 117 -30.18 -18.97 -32.00
CA ALA A 117 -30.72 -18.51 -30.72
C ALA A 117 -32.23 -18.76 -30.63
N PHE A 118 -32.68 -19.25 -29.50
CA PHE A 118 -34.07 -19.65 -29.26
C PHE A 118 -34.63 -19.01 -28.00
N LEU A 119 -35.94 -18.74 -28.02
CA LEU A 119 -36.75 -18.32 -26.87
C LEU A 119 -37.80 -19.40 -26.57
N ALA A 120 -37.72 -19.98 -25.38
CA ALA A 120 -38.63 -21.01 -24.89
C ALA A 120 -39.48 -20.52 -23.71
N GLU A 121 -40.74 -20.96 -23.65
CA GLU A 121 -41.61 -20.74 -22.50
C GLU A 121 -41.55 -21.95 -21.56
N LEU A 122 -41.22 -21.72 -20.29
CA LEU A 122 -40.90 -22.80 -19.34
C LEU A 122 -42.14 -23.51 -18.78
N LYS A 123 -43.24 -22.77 -18.64
CA LYS A 123 -44.48 -23.29 -18.05
C LYS A 123 -45.42 -23.93 -19.08
N ASN A 124 -45.26 -23.60 -20.37
CA ASN A 124 -46.09 -24.11 -21.46
C ASN A 124 -45.29 -25.08 -22.35
N LYS A 125 -45.16 -26.34 -21.91
CA LYS A 125 -44.28 -27.34 -22.52
C LYS A 125 -44.71 -27.84 -23.91
N ASP A 126 -45.95 -27.58 -24.31
CA ASP A 126 -46.50 -28.03 -25.60
C ASP A 126 -46.15 -27.09 -26.77
N GLU A 127 -45.68 -25.86 -26.48
CA GLU A 127 -45.30 -24.91 -27.51
C GLU A 127 -43.82 -25.04 -27.91
N ALA A 128 -43.57 -25.14 -29.21
CA ALA A 128 -42.22 -25.18 -29.75
C ALA A 128 -41.47 -23.85 -29.47
N PRO A 129 -40.15 -23.93 -29.16
CA PRO A 129 -39.34 -22.75 -28.93
C PRO A 129 -39.27 -21.88 -30.20
N LYS A 130 -39.37 -20.55 -30.03
CA LYS A 130 -39.28 -19.60 -31.13
C LYS A 130 -37.81 -19.35 -31.49
N GLU A 131 -37.42 -19.64 -32.72
CA GLU A 131 -36.12 -19.22 -33.26
C GLU A 131 -36.11 -17.70 -33.45
N LEU A 132 -35.07 -17.04 -32.94
CA LEU A 132 -34.95 -15.58 -32.93
C LEU A 132 -34.30 -15.03 -34.20
N LEU A 133 -33.59 -15.88 -34.95
CA LEU A 133 -32.85 -15.52 -36.15
C LEU A 133 -33.47 -16.22 -37.37
N GLU A 134 -33.80 -15.47 -38.41
CA GLU A 134 -34.33 -16.06 -39.66
C GLU A 134 -33.27 -16.89 -40.42
N THR A 135 -32.01 -16.48 -40.30
CA THR A 135 -30.87 -17.16 -40.90
C THR A 135 -29.82 -17.44 -39.85
N ALA A 136 -29.32 -18.67 -39.86
CA ALA A 136 -28.30 -19.13 -38.97
C ALA A 136 -26.96 -18.40 -39.24
N ARG A 137 -26.20 -18.09 -38.18
CA ARG A 137 -25.02 -17.21 -38.27
C ARG A 137 -23.74 -18.01 -38.14
N SER A 138 -22.72 -17.68 -38.96
CA SER A 138 -21.38 -18.27 -38.82
C SER A 138 -20.57 -17.65 -37.68
N LYS A 139 -20.93 -16.44 -37.26
CA LYS A 139 -20.30 -15.69 -36.16
C LYS A 139 -20.99 -15.98 -34.84
N GLN A 140 -20.26 -15.88 -33.72
CA GLN A 140 -20.78 -16.17 -32.39
C GLN A 140 -22.00 -15.31 -32.04
N VAL A 141 -23.03 -15.98 -31.52
CA VAL A 141 -24.27 -15.37 -31.03
C VAL A 141 -24.41 -15.68 -29.55
N LEU A 142 -24.69 -14.68 -28.72
CA LEU A 142 -25.03 -14.85 -27.29
C LEU A 142 -26.25 -14.00 -26.92
N ALA A 143 -26.98 -14.37 -25.88
CA ALA A 143 -28.18 -13.65 -25.45
C ALA A 143 -28.31 -13.54 -23.93
N GLN A 144 -28.87 -12.44 -23.41
CA GLN A 144 -28.95 -12.20 -21.96
C GLN A 144 -30.16 -11.37 -21.56
N PHE A 145 -30.91 -11.83 -20.56
CA PHE A 145 -32.00 -11.06 -19.97
C PHE A 145 -31.51 -9.89 -19.12
N LEU A 146 -32.23 -8.77 -19.21
CA LEU A 146 -32.07 -7.63 -18.31
C LEU A 146 -32.90 -7.86 -17.04
N TRP A 147 -32.34 -7.45 -15.90
CA TRP A 147 -32.95 -7.62 -14.59
C TRP A 147 -33.40 -6.27 -14.01
N TYR A 148 -34.70 -6.14 -13.78
CA TYR A 148 -35.31 -4.93 -13.21
C TYR A 148 -35.36 -4.95 -11.67
N LYS A 149 -35.40 -3.77 -11.04
CA LYS A 149 -35.44 -3.60 -9.57
C LYS A 149 -36.85 -3.69 -8.98
N GLN A 150 -37.90 -3.39 -9.76
CA GLN A 150 -39.30 -3.46 -9.31
C GLN A 150 -40.15 -4.24 -10.33
N GLN A 151 -40.95 -5.21 -9.86
CA GLN A 151 -41.93 -5.98 -10.66
C GLN A 151 -43.13 -5.13 -11.13
N ARG A 152 -42.92 -3.87 -11.50
CA ARG A 152 -44.00 -3.00 -11.99
C ARG A 152 -44.26 -3.18 -13.48
N ASN A 153 -43.28 -3.67 -14.23
CA ASN A 153 -43.37 -3.73 -15.68
C ASN A 153 -43.81 -5.13 -16.12
N SER A 154 -44.91 -5.22 -16.85
CA SER A 154 -45.33 -6.40 -17.60
C SER A 154 -44.45 -6.64 -18.83
N GLN A 155 -43.19 -6.20 -18.81
CA GLN A 155 -42.29 -6.22 -19.94
C GLN A 155 -40.93 -6.76 -19.52
N ASP A 156 -40.46 -7.76 -20.25
CA ASP A 156 -39.11 -8.28 -20.14
C ASP A 156 -38.27 -7.81 -21.31
N ARG A 157 -37.00 -7.53 -21.05
CA ARG A 157 -36.04 -7.11 -22.07
C ARG A 157 -34.85 -8.05 -22.09
N PHE A 158 -34.29 -8.29 -23.27
CA PHE A 158 -33.06 -9.06 -23.41
C PHE A 158 -32.20 -8.55 -24.56
N LEU A 159 -30.89 -8.79 -24.47
CA LEU A 159 -29.92 -8.51 -25.51
C LEU A 159 -29.69 -9.76 -26.35
N LEU A 160 -29.59 -9.58 -27.67
CA LEU A 160 -29.08 -10.58 -28.61
C LEU A 160 -27.86 -9.97 -29.30
N MET A 161 -26.69 -10.56 -29.07
CA MET A 161 -25.40 -10.03 -29.48
C MET A 161 -24.81 -10.95 -30.57
N ILE A 162 -24.44 -10.38 -31.72
CA ILE A 162 -23.89 -11.10 -32.87
C ILE A 162 -22.55 -10.46 -33.26
N HIS A 163 -21.44 -11.20 -33.10
CA HIS A 163 -20.09 -10.68 -33.33
C HIS A 163 -19.93 -10.01 -34.70
N GLU A 164 -19.25 -8.85 -34.77
CA GLU A 164 -19.01 -8.05 -35.99
C GLU A 164 -20.25 -7.61 -36.79
N GLU A 165 -21.47 -7.94 -36.35
CA GLU A 165 -22.71 -7.54 -37.02
C GLU A 165 -23.45 -6.48 -36.20
N CYS A 166 -24.08 -6.87 -35.10
CA CYS A 166 -24.95 -5.98 -34.34
C CYS A 166 -25.36 -6.53 -32.98
N ILE A 167 -25.90 -5.64 -32.15
CA ILE A 167 -26.55 -5.98 -30.88
C ILE A 167 -28.00 -5.48 -30.94
N PHE A 168 -28.94 -6.40 -30.73
CA PHE A 168 -30.37 -6.12 -30.67
C PHE A 168 -30.87 -6.10 -29.23
N LEU A 169 -31.75 -5.15 -28.93
CA LEU A 169 -32.56 -5.11 -27.72
C LEU A 169 -33.96 -5.59 -28.07
N TYR A 170 -34.36 -6.73 -27.51
CA TYR A 170 -35.71 -7.27 -27.60
C TYR A 170 -36.52 -6.81 -26.40
N THR A 171 -37.77 -6.38 -26.64
CA THR A 171 -38.75 -6.10 -25.60
C THR A 171 -39.96 -7.00 -25.80
N LEU A 172 -40.26 -7.81 -24.78
CA LEU A 172 -41.36 -8.75 -24.70
C LEU A 172 -42.44 -8.21 -23.77
N VAL A 173 -43.71 -8.29 -24.16
CA VAL A 173 -44.83 -8.01 -23.25
C VAL A 173 -45.32 -9.31 -22.65
N LEU A 174 -45.25 -9.43 -21.32
CA LEU A 174 -45.80 -10.55 -20.57
C LEU A 174 -47.28 -10.30 -20.27
N LYS A 175 -48.12 -11.29 -20.55
CA LYS A 175 -49.54 -11.33 -20.21
C LYS A 175 -49.79 -12.46 -19.22
N ARG A 176 -50.77 -12.26 -18.34
CA ARG A 176 -51.22 -13.29 -17.40
C ARG A 176 -52.31 -14.11 -18.07
N ASN A 177 -52.23 -15.44 -17.94
CA ASN A 177 -53.25 -16.32 -18.48
C ASN A 177 -54.52 -16.20 -17.61
N PRO A 178 -55.69 -15.80 -18.15
CA PRO A 178 -56.89 -15.59 -17.35
C PRO A 178 -57.55 -16.90 -16.86
N THR A 179 -57.14 -18.05 -17.39
CA THR A 179 -57.81 -19.35 -17.18
C THR A 179 -57.15 -20.27 -16.14
N SER A 180 -55.97 -19.93 -15.61
CA SER A 180 -55.27 -20.72 -14.59
C SER A 180 -55.26 -20.00 -13.23
N ASN A 181 -55.63 -20.71 -12.15
CA ASN A 181 -55.49 -20.21 -10.77
C ASN A 181 -54.02 -20.02 -10.35
N GLU A 182 -53.07 -20.55 -11.12
CA GLU A 182 -51.64 -20.34 -10.95
C GLU A 182 -51.16 -19.07 -11.68
N GLU A 183 -50.16 -18.39 -11.12
CA GLU A 183 -49.49 -17.23 -11.71
C GLU A 183 -48.67 -17.63 -12.96
N ASN A 184 -49.38 -17.93 -14.05
CA ASN A 184 -48.79 -18.32 -15.33
C ASN A 184 -48.73 -17.12 -16.27
N TRP A 185 -47.50 -16.62 -16.41
CA TRP A 185 -47.14 -15.54 -17.31
C TRP A 185 -46.65 -16.13 -18.63
N TYR A 186 -47.22 -15.66 -19.74
CA TYR A 186 -46.79 -15.99 -21.11
C TYR A 186 -46.42 -14.70 -21.84
N TYR A 187 -45.61 -14.79 -22.89
CA TYR A 187 -45.25 -13.62 -23.68
C TYR A 187 -46.14 -13.47 -24.91
N ASP A 188 -46.53 -12.24 -25.23
CA ASP A 188 -47.32 -11.95 -26.42
C ASP A 188 -46.44 -11.93 -27.68
N LYS A 189 -46.50 -13.03 -28.44
CA LYS A 189 -45.75 -13.29 -29.68
C LYS A 189 -45.95 -12.22 -30.76
N THR A 190 -47.07 -11.49 -30.74
CA THR A 190 -47.38 -10.45 -31.74
C THR A 190 -46.78 -9.08 -31.40
N SER A 191 -46.39 -8.89 -30.15
CA SER A 191 -46.00 -7.58 -29.60
C SER A 191 -44.49 -7.39 -29.41
N ILE A 192 -43.68 -8.30 -29.95
CA ILE A 192 -42.22 -8.26 -29.80
C ILE A 192 -41.65 -7.05 -30.52
N LYS A 193 -40.98 -6.17 -29.77
CA LYS A 193 -40.25 -5.03 -30.33
C LYS A 193 -38.76 -5.35 -30.40
N ILE A 194 -38.13 -5.00 -31.51
CA ILE A 194 -36.70 -5.23 -31.77
C ILE A 194 -36.07 -3.88 -32.12
N GLU A 195 -35.01 -3.51 -31.42
CA GLU A 195 -34.23 -2.30 -31.66
C GLU A 195 -32.75 -2.64 -31.83
N THR A 196 -32.07 -2.05 -32.82
CA THR A 196 -30.62 -2.20 -32.99
C THR A 196 -29.90 -1.11 -32.22
N ILE A 197 -29.22 -1.46 -31.12
CA ILE A 197 -28.49 -0.50 -30.27
C ILE A 197 -27.04 -0.28 -30.71
N VAL A 198 -26.39 -1.32 -31.26
CA VAL A 198 -25.01 -1.26 -31.74
C VAL A 198 -24.92 -1.92 -33.11
N LYS A 199 -24.16 -1.31 -34.02
CA LYS A 199 -23.78 -1.86 -35.32
C LYS A 199 -22.27 -2.01 -35.40
N ASN A 200 -21.79 -3.11 -35.97
CA ASN A 200 -20.39 -3.40 -36.28
C ASN A 200 -19.43 -3.17 -35.08
N PHE A 201 -19.48 -4.09 -34.11
CA PHE A 201 -18.56 -4.11 -32.97
C PHE A 201 -17.55 -5.25 -33.09
N ILE A 202 -16.35 -5.08 -32.54
CA ILE A 202 -15.27 -6.09 -32.57
C ILE A 202 -15.28 -6.95 -31.30
N TRP A 203 -15.75 -6.37 -30.21
CA TRP A 203 -15.74 -6.99 -28.88
C TRP A 203 -16.91 -6.46 -28.05
N CYS A 204 -17.53 -7.30 -27.22
CA CYS A 204 -18.48 -6.84 -26.21
C CYS A 204 -18.48 -7.72 -24.96
N GLN A 205 -18.86 -7.14 -23.82
CA GLN A 205 -19.05 -7.82 -22.55
C GLN A 205 -20.28 -7.27 -21.83
N TRP A 206 -21.10 -8.17 -21.29
CA TRP A 206 -22.23 -7.83 -20.43
C TRP A 206 -21.85 -7.93 -18.95
N GLU A 207 -22.10 -6.86 -18.19
CA GLU A 207 -21.91 -6.85 -16.75
C GLU A 207 -23.26 -6.89 -16.02
N SER A 208 -23.54 -8.02 -15.38
CA SER A 208 -24.87 -8.31 -14.81
C SER A 208 -25.18 -7.49 -13.56
N LYS A 209 -24.16 -7.19 -12.73
CA LYS A 209 -24.30 -6.44 -11.47
C LYS A 209 -24.78 -5.00 -11.72
N ILE A 210 -24.08 -4.26 -12.58
CA ILE A 210 -24.41 -2.87 -12.92
C ILE A 210 -25.43 -2.74 -14.07
N GLN A 211 -25.77 -3.84 -14.76
CA GLN A 211 -26.67 -3.86 -15.92
C GLN A 211 -26.17 -2.95 -17.05
N SER A 212 -24.91 -3.15 -17.43
CA SER A 212 -24.23 -2.34 -18.44
C SER A 212 -23.58 -3.20 -19.50
N LEU A 213 -23.65 -2.74 -20.74
CA LEU A 213 -23.03 -3.38 -21.90
C LEU A 213 -21.81 -2.57 -22.32
N PHE A 214 -20.65 -3.20 -22.28
CA PHE A 214 -19.42 -2.64 -22.81
C PHE A 214 -19.14 -3.20 -24.19
N TYR A 215 -18.67 -2.36 -25.11
CA TYR A 215 -18.36 -2.80 -26.48
C TYR A 215 -17.28 -1.93 -27.12
N ILE A 216 -16.53 -2.52 -28.05
CA ILE A 216 -15.51 -1.82 -28.84
C ILE A 216 -16.01 -1.67 -30.27
N HIS A 217 -16.07 -0.42 -30.73
CA HIS A 217 -16.37 -0.08 -32.11
C HIS A 217 -15.21 0.72 -32.72
N LEU A 218 -15.16 0.73 -34.05
CA LEU A 218 -14.22 1.55 -34.82
C LEU A 218 -14.85 2.91 -35.11
N LYS A 219 -14.26 3.98 -34.56
CA LYS A 219 -14.72 5.36 -34.79
C LYS A 219 -13.69 6.12 -35.62
N GLN A 220 -14.16 6.93 -36.57
CA GLN A 220 -13.33 7.89 -37.28
C GLN A 220 -13.01 9.05 -36.34
N THR A 221 -11.74 9.27 -36.04
CA THR A 221 -11.32 10.36 -35.15
C THR A 221 -11.07 11.62 -35.96
N THR A 222 -11.91 12.63 -35.77
CA THR A 222 -11.66 13.99 -36.27
C THR A 222 -10.66 14.65 -35.34
N ARG A 223 -9.35 14.62 -35.65
CA ARG A 223 -8.37 15.41 -34.91
C ARG A 223 -8.64 16.88 -35.19
N ILE A 224 -8.99 17.65 -34.16
CA ILE A 224 -8.89 19.12 -34.19
C ILE A 224 -7.42 19.45 -33.93
N SER A 225 -6.53 19.16 -34.88
CA SER A 225 -5.15 19.65 -34.86
C SER A 225 -5.07 20.90 -35.72
N LEU A 226 -4.72 22.03 -35.11
CA LEU A 226 -4.39 23.30 -35.77
C LEU A 226 -3.06 23.24 -36.54
N GLU A 227 -2.66 22.07 -37.00
CA GLU A 227 -1.45 21.87 -37.78
C GLU A 227 -1.88 21.25 -39.11
N LYS A 228 -1.75 22.07 -40.15
CA LYS A 228 -1.91 21.65 -41.54
C LYS A 228 -0.88 20.55 -41.80
N GLU A 229 -1.35 19.36 -42.17
CA GLU A 229 -0.95 18.64 -43.39
C GLU A 229 -1.60 17.24 -43.43
N GLU A 230 -2.20 16.96 -44.59
CA GLU A 230 -2.68 15.70 -45.20
C GLU A 230 -3.54 14.71 -44.37
N ASP A 231 -4.82 14.63 -44.76
CA ASP A 231 -5.88 13.76 -44.22
C ASP A 231 -5.65 12.26 -44.49
N ASP A 232 -4.95 11.57 -43.59
CA ASP A 232 -5.19 10.15 -43.37
C ASP A 232 -6.33 9.97 -42.36
N LYS A 233 -7.46 9.41 -42.81
CA LYS A 233 -8.61 9.07 -41.95
C LYS A 233 -8.22 7.94 -40.99
N VAL A 234 -7.57 8.25 -39.89
CA VAL A 234 -7.18 7.26 -38.87
C VAL A 234 -8.44 6.81 -38.11
N ILE A 235 -8.84 5.57 -38.35
CA ILE A 235 -9.87 4.86 -37.59
C ILE A 235 -9.22 4.38 -36.27
N SER A 236 -9.80 4.74 -35.13
CA SER A 236 -9.30 4.31 -33.82
C SER A 236 -10.35 3.46 -33.09
N PRO A 237 -9.96 2.31 -32.49
CA PRO A 237 -10.85 1.53 -31.65
C PRO A 237 -11.22 2.34 -30.40
N THR A 238 -12.51 2.35 -30.06
CA THR A 238 -13.03 3.08 -28.90
C THR A 238 -13.90 2.14 -28.09
N LEU A 239 -13.61 2.02 -26.79
CA LEU A 239 -14.44 1.32 -25.82
C LEU A 239 -15.58 2.24 -25.37
N SER A 240 -16.81 1.79 -25.57
CA SER A 240 -18.02 2.49 -25.19
C SER A 240 -18.85 1.64 -24.22
N ALA A 241 -19.67 2.29 -23.39
CA ALA A 241 -20.58 1.59 -22.49
C ALA A 241 -22.01 2.14 -22.57
N PHE A 242 -22.99 1.24 -22.61
CA PHE A 242 -24.41 1.54 -22.45
C PHE A 242 -24.88 1.15 -21.04
N GLN A 243 -25.53 2.08 -20.35
CA GLN A 243 -26.22 1.81 -19.09
C GLN A 243 -27.70 1.55 -19.37
N PHE A 244 -28.22 0.44 -18.86
CA PHE A 244 -29.64 0.14 -18.93
C PHE A 244 -30.32 0.54 -17.61
N HIS A 245 -31.46 1.23 -17.74
CA HIS A 245 -32.30 1.65 -16.62
C HIS A 245 -33.71 1.05 -16.75
N ASP A 246 -34.42 0.96 -15.62
CA ASP A 246 -35.81 0.49 -15.58
C ASP A 246 -36.77 1.56 -16.11
N ASP A 247 -36.60 2.81 -15.67
CA ASP A 247 -37.54 3.91 -15.92
C ASP A 247 -37.01 4.97 -16.91
N LEU A 248 -35.71 4.93 -17.22
CA LEU A 248 -35.03 5.92 -18.06
C LEU A 248 -34.58 5.29 -19.39
N PRO A 249 -34.43 6.09 -20.45
CA PRO A 249 -33.86 5.61 -21.71
C PRO A 249 -32.45 5.06 -21.49
N THR A 250 -32.01 4.18 -22.39
CA THR A 250 -30.63 3.69 -22.42
C THR A 250 -29.69 4.80 -22.84
N GLU A 251 -28.61 5.00 -22.08
CA GLU A 251 -27.67 6.10 -22.32
C GLU A 251 -26.25 5.58 -22.51
N THR A 252 -25.47 6.26 -23.36
CA THR A 252 -24.03 6.04 -23.48
C THR A 252 -23.31 6.81 -22.38
N VAL A 253 -22.61 6.09 -21.51
CA VAL A 253 -22.01 6.61 -20.27
C VAL A 253 -20.48 6.60 -20.28
N LEU A 254 -19.87 5.93 -21.26
CA LEU A 254 -18.42 5.84 -21.38
C LEU A 254 -18.01 5.89 -22.85
N ASN A 255 -16.93 6.61 -23.15
CA ASN A 255 -16.18 6.51 -24.40
C ASN A 255 -14.68 6.71 -24.12
N ILE A 256 -13.88 5.67 -24.31
CA ILE A 256 -12.43 5.68 -24.11
C ILE A 256 -11.75 5.24 -25.41
N PRO A 257 -10.93 6.08 -26.06
CA PRO A 257 -10.11 5.63 -27.17
C PRO A 257 -9.06 4.62 -26.68
N LEU A 258 -8.96 3.47 -27.33
CA LEU A 258 -7.99 2.43 -26.99
C LEU A 258 -6.83 2.46 -27.99
N ASN A 259 -5.61 2.26 -27.49
CA ASN A 259 -4.43 2.02 -28.30
C ASN A 259 -4.23 0.51 -28.48
N LEU A 260 -5.06 -0.12 -29.31
CA LEU A 260 -4.88 -1.54 -29.65
C LEU A 260 -3.89 -1.68 -30.82
N PRO A 261 -3.06 -2.74 -30.86
CA PRO A 261 -2.25 -3.06 -32.02
C PRO A 261 -3.13 -3.18 -33.27
N LYS A 262 -2.59 -2.85 -34.45
CA LYS A 262 -3.32 -2.85 -35.73
C LYS A 262 -4.02 -4.19 -35.92
N MET A 263 -5.32 -4.25 -35.63
CA MET A 263 -6.10 -5.46 -35.78
C MET A 263 -6.16 -5.82 -37.27
N PRO A 264 -5.88 -7.06 -37.67
CA PRO A 264 -5.98 -7.46 -39.07
C PRO A 264 -7.42 -7.26 -39.54
N MET A 265 -7.60 -6.44 -40.59
CA MET A 265 -8.88 -6.32 -41.28
C MET A 265 -9.17 -7.67 -41.97
N SER A 266 -10.07 -8.44 -41.34
CA SER A 266 -10.62 -9.76 -41.66
C SER A 266 -10.21 -10.44 -42.99
N SER A 267 -9.62 -11.64 -42.88
CA SER A 267 -9.75 -12.70 -43.91
C SER A 267 -9.59 -14.14 -43.39
N LYS A 268 -9.42 -14.36 -42.07
CA LYS A 268 -9.37 -15.71 -41.48
C LYS A 268 -10.63 -15.99 -40.67
N ILE A 269 -11.09 -17.23 -40.71
CA ILE A 269 -12.22 -17.74 -39.91
C ILE A 269 -11.87 -17.55 -38.43
N SER A 270 -12.64 -16.73 -37.72
CA SER A 270 -12.44 -16.51 -36.28
C SER A 270 -12.83 -17.77 -35.51
N GLU A 271 -11.87 -18.38 -34.81
CA GLU A 271 -12.16 -19.41 -33.82
C GLU A 271 -12.74 -18.73 -32.57
N TYR A 272 -13.93 -19.17 -32.16
CA TYR A 272 -14.63 -18.65 -30.98
C TYR A 272 -14.57 -19.66 -29.83
N GLU A 273 -14.25 -19.15 -28.65
CA GLU A 273 -14.34 -19.87 -27.40
C GLU A 273 -15.74 -19.71 -26.80
N ASP A 274 -16.27 -20.77 -26.19
CA ASP A 274 -17.61 -20.78 -25.59
C ASP A 274 -17.56 -20.30 -24.12
N ASP A 275 -16.88 -19.18 -23.86
CA ASP A 275 -16.76 -18.60 -22.52
C ASP A 275 -18.03 -17.81 -22.15
N THR A 276 -18.70 -18.23 -21.07
CA THR A 276 -20.00 -17.67 -20.66
C THR A 276 -19.94 -16.79 -19.42
N ILE A 277 -18.81 -16.80 -18.69
CA ILE A 277 -18.60 -16.02 -17.47
C ILE A 277 -17.18 -15.42 -17.48
N PRO A 278 -17.03 -14.08 -17.52
CA PRO A 278 -18.09 -13.10 -17.80
C PRO A 278 -18.68 -13.31 -19.20
N LEU A 279 -19.95 -12.94 -19.40
CA LEU A 279 -20.61 -13.11 -20.69
C LEU A 279 -19.99 -12.13 -21.70
N ARG A 280 -19.24 -12.67 -22.66
CA ARG A 280 -18.38 -11.88 -23.55
C ARG A 280 -18.35 -12.48 -24.95
N ILE A 281 -18.39 -11.62 -25.97
CA ILE A 281 -18.15 -11.98 -27.36
C ILE A 281 -16.82 -11.38 -27.81
N HIS A 282 -15.92 -12.23 -28.26
CA HIS A 282 -14.62 -11.83 -28.78
C HIS A 282 -14.07 -12.87 -29.76
N ASP A 283 -13.14 -12.44 -30.60
CA ASP A 283 -12.30 -13.35 -31.36
C ASP A 283 -11.02 -13.69 -30.57
N SER A 284 -10.25 -14.67 -31.06
CA SER A 284 -8.98 -15.05 -30.45
C SER A 284 -7.88 -13.99 -30.53
N THR A 285 -8.13 -12.84 -31.19
CA THR A 285 -7.13 -11.78 -31.39
C THR A 285 -7.10 -10.75 -30.28
N LEU A 286 -8.21 -10.54 -29.57
CA LEU A 286 -8.33 -9.54 -28.52
C LEU A 286 -8.75 -10.17 -27.19
N ASN A 287 -7.88 -10.13 -26.19
CA ASN A 287 -8.15 -10.66 -24.85
C ASN A 287 -8.32 -9.52 -23.81
N LEU A 288 -9.52 -8.94 -23.77
CA LEU A 288 -9.88 -7.84 -22.89
C LEU A 288 -11.06 -8.23 -21.98
N ILE A 289 -10.91 -8.05 -20.68
CA ILE A 289 -11.92 -8.33 -19.66
C ILE A 289 -12.16 -7.06 -18.86
N ILE A 290 -13.43 -6.74 -18.62
CA ILE A 290 -13.82 -5.65 -17.73
C ILE A 290 -14.18 -6.24 -16.38
N VAL A 291 -13.60 -5.69 -15.32
CA VAL A 291 -13.89 -6.05 -13.95
C VAL A 291 -14.50 -4.83 -13.26
N THR A 292 -15.61 -5.05 -12.56
CA THR A 292 -16.30 -3.98 -11.82
C THR A 292 -16.39 -4.33 -10.35
N ASP A 293 -16.20 -3.32 -9.51
CA ASP A 293 -16.26 -3.45 -8.06
C ASP A 293 -17.64 -3.06 -7.51
N ASP A 294 -17.99 -3.58 -6.34
CA ASP A 294 -19.21 -3.23 -5.61
C ASP A 294 -19.17 -1.75 -5.14
N ASP A 295 -17.98 -1.20 -4.89
CA ASP A 295 -17.74 0.23 -4.63
C ASP A 295 -17.56 1.06 -5.92
N PHE A 296 -17.97 0.50 -7.06
CA PHE A 296 -18.12 1.21 -8.33
C PHE A 296 -16.81 1.57 -9.05
N GLY A 297 -15.72 0.87 -8.75
CA GLY A 297 -14.50 0.88 -9.56
C GLY A 297 -14.70 0.15 -10.90
N ILE A 298 -14.12 0.71 -11.98
CA ILE A 298 -14.09 0.07 -13.30
C ILE A 298 -12.63 -0.17 -13.70
N PHE A 299 -12.34 -1.42 -14.03
CA PHE A 299 -11.00 -1.88 -14.41
C PHE A 299 -11.04 -2.52 -15.78
N ILE A 300 -10.20 -2.04 -16.70
CA ILE A 300 -10.06 -2.61 -18.03
C ILE A 300 -8.78 -3.45 -18.04
N CYS A 301 -8.94 -4.76 -18.06
CA CYS A 301 -7.84 -5.72 -18.03
C CYS A 301 -7.62 -6.25 -19.44
N HIS A 302 -6.41 -6.13 -19.97
CA HIS A 302 -6.06 -6.62 -21.30
C HIS A 302 -4.75 -7.38 -21.21
N TYR A 303 -4.69 -8.59 -21.75
CA TYR A 303 -3.44 -9.34 -21.85
C TYR A 303 -3.15 -9.72 -23.30
N TYR A 304 -1.87 -9.82 -23.63
CA TYR A 304 -1.42 -10.11 -24.98
C TYR A 304 -0.04 -10.78 -24.96
N LEU A 305 0.23 -11.49 -26.06
CA LEU A 305 1.50 -12.16 -26.31
C LEU A 305 2.20 -11.44 -27.46
N TYR A 306 3.49 -11.19 -27.33
CA TYR A 306 4.29 -10.62 -28.42
C TYR A 306 5.71 -11.18 -28.42
N GLN A 307 6.31 -11.22 -29.60
CA GLN A 307 7.73 -11.56 -29.73
C GLN A 307 8.57 -10.28 -29.67
N PRO A 308 9.70 -10.28 -28.94
CA PRO A 308 10.66 -9.19 -29.06
C PRO A 308 11.15 -9.12 -30.51
N ILE A 309 11.31 -7.90 -31.03
CA ILE A 309 11.85 -7.68 -32.37
C ILE A 309 13.31 -8.13 -32.34
N LYS A 310 13.58 -9.38 -32.74
CA LYS A 310 14.94 -9.85 -32.96
C LYS A 310 15.49 -9.12 -34.18
N GLN A 311 16.59 -8.38 -34.01
CA GLN A 311 17.40 -7.97 -35.15
C GLN A 311 17.80 -9.25 -35.90
N GLN A 312 17.53 -9.27 -37.20
CA GLN A 312 17.55 -10.46 -38.04
C GLN A 312 18.89 -11.21 -37.94
N GLU A 313 18.92 -12.34 -37.25
CA GLU A 313 19.84 -13.43 -37.55
C GLU A 313 19.00 -14.64 -37.99
N GLU A 314 19.32 -15.12 -39.18
CA GLU A 314 18.59 -16.11 -39.95
C GLU A 314 18.60 -17.50 -39.27
N ASN A 315 17.51 -18.25 -39.49
CA ASN A 315 17.40 -19.70 -39.35
C ASN A 315 17.30 -20.30 -37.93
N GLN A 316 16.14 -20.15 -37.29
CA GLN A 316 15.60 -21.22 -36.42
C GLN A 316 14.10 -21.39 -36.64
N SER A 317 13.72 -22.52 -37.22
CA SER A 317 12.35 -23.00 -37.46
C SER A 317 11.72 -23.57 -36.18
N SER A 318 11.74 -22.80 -35.09
CA SER A 318 11.00 -23.09 -33.87
C SER A 318 10.45 -21.76 -33.37
N VAL A 319 9.13 -21.68 -33.16
CA VAL A 319 8.50 -20.48 -32.58
C VAL A 319 9.17 -20.22 -31.22
N GLY A 320 10.06 -19.24 -31.19
CA GLY A 320 10.90 -18.96 -30.01
C GLY A 320 10.10 -18.39 -28.85
N ASP A 321 10.79 -18.17 -27.73
CA ASP A 321 10.21 -17.58 -26.52
C ASP A 321 9.47 -16.26 -26.82
N VAL A 322 8.30 -16.10 -26.20
CA VAL A 322 7.46 -14.91 -26.28
C VAL A 322 7.45 -14.15 -24.96
N HIS A 323 7.03 -12.90 -25.03
CA HIS A 323 6.73 -12.08 -23.87
C HIS A 323 5.23 -12.12 -23.60
N PHE A 324 4.88 -12.46 -22.37
CA PHE A 324 3.53 -12.29 -21.87
C PHE A 324 3.43 -10.94 -21.21
N ALA A 325 2.42 -10.16 -21.60
CA ALA A 325 2.14 -8.88 -20.98
C ALA A 325 0.67 -8.71 -20.68
N TYR A 326 0.38 -7.97 -19.63
CA TYR A 326 -0.96 -7.49 -19.35
C TYR A 326 -0.94 -6.03 -18.91
N SER A 327 -2.04 -5.35 -19.13
CA SER A 327 -2.29 -3.98 -18.72
C SER A 327 -3.61 -3.92 -17.97
N VAL A 328 -3.62 -3.27 -16.82
CA VAL A 328 -4.86 -2.94 -16.10
C VAL A 328 -5.00 -1.44 -16.02
N THR A 329 -6.04 -0.93 -16.67
CA THR A 329 -6.42 0.48 -16.61
C THR A 329 -7.44 0.70 -15.50
N MET A 330 -7.06 1.51 -14.53
CA MET A 330 -7.87 1.93 -13.40
C MET A 330 -8.55 3.25 -13.76
N VAL A 331 -9.80 3.15 -14.22
CA VAL A 331 -10.51 4.29 -14.80
C VAL A 331 -10.72 5.43 -13.80
N HIS A 332 -10.88 5.14 -12.51
CA HIS A 332 -11.19 6.13 -11.47
C HIS A 332 -10.01 7.05 -11.11
N CYS A 333 -8.77 6.66 -11.42
CA CYS A 333 -7.55 7.43 -11.12
C CYS A 333 -6.69 7.72 -12.37
N SER A 334 -7.18 7.38 -13.56
CA SER A 334 -6.45 7.56 -14.84
C SER A 334 -5.05 6.92 -14.84
N LEU A 335 -4.92 5.77 -14.19
CA LEU A 335 -3.65 5.05 -14.06
C LEU A 335 -3.72 3.72 -14.83
N VAL A 336 -2.65 3.38 -15.53
CA VAL A 336 -2.47 2.06 -16.14
C VAL A 336 -1.28 1.38 -15.51
N VAL A 337 -1.49 0.16 -15.04
CA VAL A 337 -0.42 -0.72 -14.57
C VAL A 337 -0.11 -1.73 -15.67
N HIS A 338 1.12 -1.70 -16.17
CA HIS A 338 1.63 -2.63 -17.17
C HIS A 338 2.53 -3.66 -16.51
N CYS A 339 2.36 -4.92 -16.88
CA CYS A 339 3.21 -6.01 -16.45
C CYS A 339 3.79 -6.73 -17.67
N ILE A 340 5.07 -7.05 -17.62
CA ILE A 340 5.79 -7.79 -18.66
C ILE A 340 6.55 -8.95 -18.03
N ILE A 341 6.39 -10.13 -18.61
CA ILE A 341 7.08 -11.36 -18.22
C ILE A 341 7.73 -11.95 -19.46
N PRO A 342 9.07 -11.85 -19.59
CA PRO A 342 9.79 -12.34 -20.74
C PRO A 342 10.14 -13.83 -20.63
N GLY A 343 10.46 -14.45 -21.78
CA GLY A 343 11.07 -15.79 -21.81
C GLY A 343 10.09 -16.96 -21.68
N ILE A 344 8.84 -16.81 -22.12
CA ILE A 344 7.85 -17.89 -22.03
C ILE A 344 7.79 -18.67 -23.34
N ALA A 345 7.94 -19.99 -23.29
CA ALA A 345 7.80 -20.85 -24.46
C ALA A 345 6.40 -20.75 -25.09
N TRP A 346 6.33 -20.65 -26.43
CA TRP A 346 5.06 -20.48 -27.17
C TRP A 346 4.01 -21.55 -26.86
N GLU A 347 4.44 -22.81 -26.71
CA GLU A 347 3.54 -23.93 -26.41
C GLU A 347 2.80 -23.76 -25.09
N LYS A 348 3.46 -23.19 -24.08
CA LYS A 348 2.86 -22.85 -22.79
C LYS A 348 2.03 -21.56 -22.93
N ALA A 349 2.60 -20.54 -23.60
CA ALA A 349 1.98 -19.21 -23.72
C ALA A 349 0.61 -19.24 -24.41
N LYS A 350 0.44 -20.03 -25.48
CA LYS A 350 -0.83 -20.12 -26.22
C LYS A 350 -2.01 -20.64 -25.39
N LEU A 351 -1.73 -21.35 -24.29
CA LEU A 351 -2.73 -21.91 -23.38
C LEU A 351 -2.97 -21.02 -22.15
N MET A 352 -2.19 -19.94 -21.98
CA MET A 352 -2.31 -19.06 -20.82
C MET A 352 -3.56 -18.20 -20.89
N LYS A 353 -4.32 -18.23 -19.81
CA LYS A 353 -5.49 -17.40 -19.59
C LYS A 353 -5.44 -16.84 -18.17
N PRO A 354 -4.88 -15.63 -17.98
CA PRO A 354 -4.76 -15.04 -16.66
C PRO A 354 -6.14 -14.70 -16.11
N THR A 355 -6.34 -15.01 -14.84
CA THR A 355 -7.57 -14.71 -14.11
C THR A 355 -7.43 -13.35 -13.44
N PHE A 356 -8.36 -12.44 -13.73
CA PHE A 356 -8.47 -11.14 -13.07
C PHE A 356 -9.63 -11.15 -12.08
N THR A 357 -9.35 -10.89 -10.81
CA THR A 357 -10.36 -10.89 -9.73
C THR A 357 -10.11 -9.82 -8.69
N LEU A 358 -11.18 -9.34 -8.06
CA LEU A 358 -11.09 -8.40 -6.95
C LEU A 358 -11.03 -9.17 -5.62
N ILE A 359 -10.10 -8.78 -4.76
CA ILE A 359 -9.92 -9.28 -3.39
C ILE A 359 -9.69 -8.06 -2.49
N ASP A 360 -10.73 -7.67 -1.76
CA ASP A 360 -10.73 -6.46 -0.93
C ASP A 360 -10.28 -5.22 -1.74
N GLU A 361 -9.25 -4.50 -1.29
CA GLU A 361 -8.68 -3.32 -1.97
C GLU A 361 -7.62 -3.68 -3.04
N TYR A 362 -7.53 -4.95 -3.43
CA TYR A 362 -6.56 -5.46 -4.41
C TYR A 362 -7.23 -6.16 -5.58
N MET A 363 -6.60 -6.07 -6.74
CA MET A 363 -6.91 -6.89 -7.88
C MET A 363 -5.84 -7.98 -8.01
N LEU A 364 -6.29 -9.23 -7.89
CA LEU A 364 -5.49 -10.41 -8.13
C LEU A 364 -5.45 -10.71 -9.63
N VAL A 365 -4.23 -10.75 -10.18
CA VAL A 365 -3.91 -11.33 -11.48
C VAL A 365 -3.18 -12.65 -11.23
N PHE A 366 -3.85 -13.76 -11.58
CA PHE A 366 -3.35 -15.10 -11.33
C PHE A 366 -3.14 -15.84 -12.65
N GLN A 367 -1.95 -16.41 -12.82
CA GLN A 367 -1.69 -17.39 -13.88
C GLN A 367 -1.06 -18.63 -13.24
N ALA A 368 -1.73 -19.76 -13.41
CA ALA A 368 -1.25 -21.04 -12.88
C ALA A 368 0.18 -21.34 -13.37
N ASP A 369 0.99 -21.91 -12.47
CA ASP A 369 2.38 -22.31 -12.71
C ASP A 369 3.33 -21.18 -13.15
N LEU A 370 2.98 -19.92 -12.90
CA LEU A 370 3.84 -18.78 -13.21
C LEU A 370 3.93 -17.75 -12.09
N PHE A 371 2.84 -17.04 -11.79
CA PHE A 371 2.89 -15.89 -10.90
C PHE A 371 1.53 -15.56 -10.28
N ILE A 372 1.61 -14.82 -9.18
CA ILE A 372 0.53 -14.07 -8.55
C ILE A 372 0.96 -12.61 -8.51
N ASN A 373 0.15 -11.73 -9.09
CA ASN A 373 0.30 -10.29 -8.92
C ASN A 373 -0.91 -9.76 -8.18
N LEU A 374 -0.66 -9.08 -7.08
CA LEU A 374 -1.63 -8.35 -6.29
C LEU A 374 -1.46 -6.87 -6.59
N LEU A 375 -2.35 -6.33 -7.41
CA LEU A 375 -2.32 -4.92 -7.76
C LEU A 375 -3.21 -4.15 -6.79
N ASP A 376 -2.60 -3.34 -5.94
CA ASP A 376 -3.29 -2.33 -5.13
C ASP A 376 -4.23 -1.48 -5.99
N ILE A 377 -5.53 -1.52 -5.68
CA ILE A 377 -6.60 -0.76 -6.34
C ILE A 377 -7.42 0.09 -5.37
N GLY A 378 -6.88 0.37 -4.19
CA GLY A 378 -7.60 1.07 -3.12
C GLY A 378 -8.20 2.41 -3.58
N LEU A 379 -9.50 2.61 -3.32
CA LEU A 379 -10.19 3.84 -3.70
C LEU A 379 -9.87 5.03 -2.77
N GLU A 380 -9.31 4.78 -1.59
CA GLU A 380 -9.03 5.81 -0.59
C GLU A 380 -7.66 6.47 -0.77
N HIS A 381 -6.77 5.86 -1.54
CA HIS A 381 -5.42 6.33 -1.77
C HIS A 381 -4.97 6.13 -3.22
N GLU A 382 -3.72 6.50 -3.51
CA GLU A 382 -3.15 6.30 -4.84
C GLU A 382 -2.64 4.86 -4.94
N PRO A 383 -2.77 4.21 -6.11
CA PRO A 383 -2.29 2.84 -6.30
C PRO A 383 -0.76 2.81 -6.25
N CYS A 384 -0.18 2.10 -5.28
CA CYS A 384 1.27 2.09 -5.08
C CYS A 384 1.84 0.73 -4.62
N GLY A 385 1.08 -0.03 -3.83
CA GLY A 385 1.56 -1.23 -3.14
C GLY A 385 1.39 -2.53 -3.91
N HIS A 386 1.88 -2.63 -5.15
CA HIS A 386 1.72 -3.85 -5.96
C HIS A 386 2.68 -4.96 -5.53
N ILE A 387 2.17 -6.17 -5.27
CA ILE A 387 2.96 -7.32 -4.83
C ILE A 387 3.06 -8.36 -5.93
N VAL A 388 4.27 -8.88 -6.12
CA VAL A 388 4.57 -10.02 -6.99
C VAL A 388 4.92 -11.22 -6.11
N ALA A 389 4.32 -12.38 -6.37
CA ALA A 389 4.56 -13.60 -5.62
C ALA A 389 4.51 -14.84 -6.53
N GLU A 390 5.06 -15.94 -6.02
CA GLU A 390 4.89 -17.26 -6.64
C GLU A 390 3.42 -17.73 -6.55
N PRO A 391 2.94 -18.61 -7.44
CA PRO A 391 1.62 -19.20 -7.34
C PRO A 391 1.52 -20.12 -6.10
N PHE A 392 0.44 -20.00 -5.31
CA PHE A 392 0.24 -20.85 -4.12
C PHE A 392 -0.37 -22.22 -4.44
N THR A 393 -1.01 -22.38 -5.61
CA THR A 393 -1.60 -23.66 -6.05
C THR A 393 -0.56 -24.53 -6.75
N ARG A 394 -0.32 -25.74 -6.24
CA ARG A 394 0.60 -26.72 -6.85
C ARG A 394 -0.07 -27.64 -7.88
N GLN A 395 -1.40 -27.57 -8.03
CA GLN A 395 -2.12 -28.36 -9.01
C GLN A 395 -2.16 -27.62 -10.34
N PRO A 396 -2.00 -28.32 -11.48
CA PRO A 396 -2.16 -27.70 -12.79
C PRO A 396 -3.61 -27.24 -12.93
N VAL A 397 -3.81 -25.93 -13.06
CA VAL A 397 -5.11 -25.32 -13.29
C VAL A 397 -5.12 -24.74 -14.69
N THR A 398 -6.21 -24.94 -15.44
CA THR A 398 -6.29 -24.49 -16.83
C THR A 398 -6.64 -23.01 -16.90
N HIS A 399 -7.84 -22.67 -16.46
CA HIS A 399 -8.36 -21.31 -16.43
C HIS A 399 -9.35 -21.18 -15.27
N LEU A 400 -9.06 -20.29 -14.33
CA LEU A 400 -9.95 -20.02 -13.21
C LEU A 400 -10.97 -18.97 -13.60
N VAL A 401 -12.24 -19.37 -13.56
CA VAL A 401 -13.37 -18.48 -13.81
C VAL A 401 -13.94 -18.00 -12.47
N PRO A 402 -13.92 -16.68 -12.21
CA PRO A 402 -14.47 -16.12 -10.97
C PRO A 402 -15.98 -16.29 -10.94
N CYS A 403 -16.50 -16.78 -9.81
CA CYS A 403 -17.91 -17.20 -9.76
C CYS A 403 -18.66 -16.66 -8.55
N PHE A 404 -18.09 -16.84 -7.35
CA PHE A 404 -18.66 -16.41 -6.07
C PHE A 404 -17.60 -15.67 -5.25
N ASN A 405 -17.97 -14.91 -4.21
CA ASN A 405 -17.06 -14.12 -3.36
C ASN A 405 -15.74 -14.86 -3.05
N SER A 406 -14.66 -14.48 -3.73
CA SER A 406 -13.30 -15.07 -3.65
C SER A 406 -13.17 -16.56 -4.01
N ILE A 407 -14.16 -17.14 -4.69
CA ILE A 407 -14.16 -18.54 -5.17
C ILE A 407 -14.27 -18.54 -6.70
N SER A 408 -13.38 -19.29 -7.32
CA SER A 408 -13.37 -19.54 -8.77
C SER A 408 -13.52 -21.03 -9.03
N TYR A 409 -14.00 -21.39 -10.22
CA TYR A 409 -13.94 -22.78 -10.68
C TYR A 409 -12.93 -22.92 -11.82
N ASP A 410 -12.26 -24.07 -11.90
CA ASP A 410 -11.45 -24.42 -13.06
C ASP A 410 -12.37 -24.80 -14.24
N SER A 411 -12.20 -24.16 -15.40
CA SER A 411 -13.10 -24.34 -16.53
C SER A 411 -13.10 -25.76 -17.10
N ALA A 412 -11.99 -26.48 -16.99
CA ALA A 412 -11.85 -27.85 -17.50
C ALA A 412 -12.42 -28.91 -16.53
N THR A 413 -12.12 -28.80 -15.24
CA THR A 413 -12.50 -29.81 -14.23
C THR A 413 -13.77 -29.47 -13.47
N LEU A 414 -14.18 -28.20 -13.44
CA LEU A 414 -15.23 -27.66 -12.57
C LEU A 414 -14.93 -27.77 -11.07
N ASP A 415 -13.64 -27.90 -10.69
CA ASP A 415 -13.20 -27.86 -9.30
C ASP A 415 -13.25 -26.44 -8.74
N LEU A 416 -13.83 -26.27 -7.54
CA LEU A 416 -13.86 -24.99 -6.84
C LEU A 416 -12.54 -24.73 -6.11
N ILE A 417 -11.94 -23.58 -6.40
CA ILE A 417 -10.67 -23.10 -5.84
C ILE A 417 -10.92 -21.75 -5.17
N SER A 418 -10.52 -21.64 -3.90
CA SER A 418 -10.50 -20.37 -3.19
C SER A 418 -9.28 -19.55 -3.63
N LEU A 419 -9.53 -18.32 -4.06
CA LEU A 419 -8.48 -17.36 -4.45
C LEU A 419 -7.95 -16.53 -3.27
N GLN A 420 -8.32 -16.87 -2.04
CA GLN A 420 -7.79 -16.19 -0.86
C GLN A 420 -6.31 -16.52 -0.67
N ILE A 421 -5.47 -15.47 -0.64
CA ILE A 421 -4.03 -15.62 -0.49
C ILE A 421 -3.68 -15.91 0.97
N PRO A 422 -3.03 -17.05 1.26
CA PRO A 422 -2.60 -17.36 2.62
C PRO A 422 -1.57 -16.35 3.11
N LYS A 423 -1.71 -15.90 4.36
CA LYS A 423 -0.74 -15.00 5.01
C LYS A 423 0.68 -15.55 4.97
N ASN A 424 0.85 -16.85 5.27
CA ASN A 424 2.14 -17.53 5.25
C ASN A 424 2.82 -17.49 3.88
N HIS A 425 2.04 -17.51 2.79
CA HIS A 425 2.58 -17.45 1.43
C HIS A 425 3.28 -16.12 1.16
N LEU A 426 2.71 -15.00 1.62
CA LEU A 426 3.35 -13.68 1.51
C LEU A 426 4.55 -13.54 2.44
N ILE A 427 4.53 -14.18 3.63
CA ILE A 427 5.68 -14.23 4.54
C ILE A 427 6.85 -15.00 3.89
N ASP A 428 6.57 -16.15 3.28
CA ASP A 428 7.57 -16.95 2.58
C ASP A 428 8.10 -16.21 1.34
N THR A 429 7.22 -15.51 0.62
CA THR A 429 7.63 -14.62 -0.48
C THR A 429 8.57 -13.52 0.02
N PHE A 430 8.25 -12.86 1.13
CA PHE A 430 9.11 -11.83 1.72
C PHE A 430 10.49 -12.34 2.15
N LYS A 431 10.60 -13.59 2.61
CA LYS A 431 11.87 -14.23 3.00
C LYS A 431 12.76 -14.54 1.80
N ASN A 432 12.16 -15.02 0.71
CA ASN A 432 12.90 -15.52 -0.45
C ASN A 432 13.18 -14.43 -1.50
N ASP A 433 12.45 -13.32 -1.46
CA ASP A 433 12.56 -12.28 -2.46
C ASP A 433 13.82 -11.42 -2.31
N THR A 434 14.39 -11.08 -3.46
CA THR A 434 15.57 -10.22 -3.60
C THR A 434 15.21 -8.76 -3.90
N SER A 435 13.96 -8.49 -4.30
CA SER A 435 13.51 -7.14 -4.64
C SER A 435 13.09 -6.36 -3.39
N ILE A 436 13.82 -5.27 -3.09
CA ILE A 436 13.46 -4.36 -2.00
C ILE A 436 12.08 -3.73 -2.20
N ASP A 437 11.73 -3.38 -3.45
CA ASP A 437 10.48 -2.71 -3.78
C ASP A 437 9.28 -3.63 -3.45
N ASN A 438 9.38 -4.92 -3.79
CA ASN A 438 8.34 -5.89 -3.49
C ASN A 438 8.26 -6.23 -1.99
N ARG A 439 9.40 -6.32 -1.28
CA ARG A 439 9.44 -6.47 0.19
C ARG A 439 8.78 -5.28 0.91
N ILE A 440 9.01 -4.05 0.45
CA ILE A 440 8.32 -2.84 0.95
C ILE A 440 6.82 -2.96 0.72
N ASN A 441 6.37 -3.39 -0.47
CA ASN A 441 4.95 -3.52 -0.78
C ASN A 441 4.25 -4.60 0.07
N ILE A 442 4.92 -5.71 0.38
CA ILE A 442 4.39 -6.73 1.31
C ILE A 442 4.24 -6.16 2.72
N LEU A 443 5.23 -5.40 3.22
CA LEU A 443 5.11 -4.70 4.51
C LEU A 443 3.95 -3.70 4.51
N HIS A 444 3.84 -2.91 3.44
CA HIS A 444 2.77 -1.95 3.24
C HIS A 444 1.39 -2.61 3.33
N TYR A 445 1.21 -3.74 2.64
CA TYR A 445 -0.02 -4.53 2.67
C TYR A 445 -0.45 -4.93 4.09
N PHE A 446 0.48 -5.49 4.88
CA PHE A 446 0.15 -5.93 6.23
C PHE A 446 -0.08 -4.75 7.20
N LEU A 447 0.65 -3.64 7.04
CA LEU A 447 0.53 -2.47 7.89
C LEU A 447 -0.72 -1.63 7.59
N VAL A 448 -0.94 -1.29 6.32
CA VAL A 448 -1.96 -0.31 5.89
C VAL A 448 -3.30 -0.98 5.59
N HIS A 449 -3.29 -2.04 4.78
CA HIS A 449 -4.53 -2.65 4.29
C HIS A 449 -5.10 -3.71 5.24
N LYS A 450 -4.26 -4.62 5.76
CA LYS A 450 -4.69 -5.65 6.72
C LYS A 450 -4.63 -5.20 8.17
N ASN A 451 -3.77 -4.22 8.47
CA ASN A 451 -3.56 -3.70 9.82
C ASN A 451 -3.22 -4.80 10.85
N ASP A 452 -2.39 -5.74 10.42
CA ASP A 452 -1.99 -6.93 11.17
C ASP A 452 -0.56 -6.75 11.71
N PHE A 453 -0.46 -6.13 12.88
CA PHE A 453 0.82 -5.86 13.55
C PHE A 453 1.51 -7.13 14.08
N ASP A 454 0.77 -8.24 14.23
CA ASP A 454 1.34 -9.51 14.70
C ASP A 454 2.21 -10.13 13.58
N ILE A 455 1.71 -10.14 12.34
CA ILE A 455 2.50 -10.53 11.16
C ILE A 455 3.66 -9.57 10.93
N PHE A 456 3.42 -8.26 11.10
CA PHE A 456 4.51 -7.28 11.00
C PHE A 456 5.65 -7.60 11.99
N ALA A 457 5.36 -8.02 13.22
CA ALA A 457 6.39 -8.42 14.18
C ALA A 457 7.19 -9.64 13.70
N GLU A 458 6.54 -10.61 13.04
CA GLU A 458 7.23 -11.75 12.39
C GLU A 458 8.12 -11.28 11.23
N LEU A 459 7.61 -10.42 10.35
CA LEU A 459 8.38 -9.82 9.25
C LEU A 459 9.57 -9.01 9.77
N LEU A 460 9.40 -8.28 10.87
CA LEU A 460 10.48 -7.53 11.49
C LEU A 460 11.58 -8.44 12.03
N ASN A 461 11.24 -9.59 12.62
CA ASN A 461 12.25 -10.57 13.04
C ASN A 461 13.10 -11.02 11.85
N ILE A 462 12.48 -11.29 10.69
CA ILE A 462 13.19 -11.67 9.45
C ILE A 462 14.08 -10.53 8.97
N ILE A 463 13.62 -9.27 9.03
CA ILE A 463 14.45 -8.09 8.71
C ILE A 463 15.66 -8.01 9.65
N MET A 464 15.44 -8.28 10.94
CA MET A 464 16.46 -8.17 11.98
C MET A 464 17.42 -9.36 12.06
N GLU A 465 17.14 -10.49 11.40
CA GLU A 465 18.11 -11.60 11.28
C GLU A 465 19.42 -11.16 10.61
N GLN A 466 19.36 -10.16 9.71
CA GLN A 466 20.52 -9.60 9.01
C GLN A 466 20.55 -8.06 9.11
N PRO A 467 20.86 -7.49 10.30
CA PRO A 467 20.75 -6.05 10.53
C PRO A 467 21.76 -5.23 9.71
N LEU A 468 22.80 -5.86 9.16
CA LEU A 468 23.79 -5.19 8.31
C LEU A 468 23.39 -5.14 6.83
N ASN A 469 22.26 -5.74 6.44
CA ASN A 469 21.75 -5.65 5.08
C ASN A 469 21.37 -4.19 4.77
N LEU A 470 21.72 -3.71 3.56
CA LEU A 470 21.47 -2.35 3.09
C LEU A 470 19.99 -2.02 3.05
N ASP A 471 19.14 -3.02 2.81
CA ASP A 471 17.69 -2.87 2.68
C ASP A 471 17.00 -2.57 4.03
N THR A 472 17.63 -2.94 5.14
CA THR A 472 17.05 -2.88 6.50
C THR A 472 16.48 -1.50 6.81
N VAL A 473 17.25 -0.44 6.53
CA VAL A 473 16.83 0.93 6.83
C VAL A 473 15.59 1.33 6.04
N SER A 474 15.54 0.99 4.75
CA SER A 474 14.38 1.31 3.89
C SER A 474 13.11 0.57 4.36
N LEU A 475 13.24 -0.70 4.75
CA LEU A 475 12.12 -1.48 5.28
C LEU A 475 11.61 -0.92 6.61
N LEU A 476 12.50 -0.44 7.48
CA LEU A 476 12.12 0.26 8.71
C LEU A 476 11.44 1.61 8.44
N LYS A 477 11.86 2.35 7.41
CA LYS A 477 11.18 3.59 7.01
C LYS A 477 9.74 3.32 6.57
N GLU A 478 9.51 2.23 5.82
CA GLU A 478 8.14 1.83 5.46
C GLU A 478 7.32 1.50 6.70
N ALA A 479 7.90 0.79 7.67
CA ALA A 479 7.22 0.48 8.93
C ALA A 479 6.80 1.75 9.68
N LEU A 480 7.65 2.77 9.71
CA LEU A 480 7.36 4.07 10.31
C LEU A 480 6.22 4.79 9.57
N VAL A 481 6.30 4.92 8.25
CA VAL A 481 5.32 5.66 7.44
C VAL A 481 3.98 4.94 7.38
N GLY A 482 3.96 3.69 6.92
CA GLY A 482 2.74 2.89 6.76
C GLY A 482 2.06 2.61 8.11
N GLY A 483 2.84 2.34 9.16
CA GLY A 483 2.33 2.18 10.52
C GLY A 483 1.66 3.45 11.06
N THR A 484 2.24 4.62 10.79
CA THR A 484 1.68 5.92 11.22
C THR A 484 0.36 6.19 10.50
N TYR A 485 0.34 5.98 9.18
CA TYR A 485 -0.86 6.15 8.36
C TYR A 485 -2.01 5.24 8.83
N SER A 486 -1.71 3.96 9.06
CA SER A 486 -2.67 2.94 9.51
C SER A 486 -3.26 3.25 10.89
N THR A 487 -2.41 3.71 11.82
CA THR A 487 -2.82 4.09 13.18
C THR A 487 -3.70 5.33 13.15
N LEU A 488 -3.36 6.32 12.32
CA LEU A 488 -4.17 7.50 12.14
C LEU A 488 -5.54 7.19 11.52
N LYS A 489 -5.58 6.35 10.46
CA LYS A 489 -6.83 5.98 9.75
C LYS A 489 -7.89 5.44 10.73
N LYS A 490 -7.49 4.62 11.70
CA LYS A 490 -8.39 4.09 12.76
C LYS A 490 -8.90 5.16 13.73
N GLY A 491 -8.14 6.23 13.96
CA GLY A 491 -8.42 7.25 14.97
C GLY A 491 -9.19 8.47 14.46
N LEU A 492 -9.49 8.58 13.16
CA LEU A 492 -10.13 9.76 12.56
C LEU A 492 -11.65 9.60 12.41
N SER A 493 -12.38 10.72 12.46
CA SER A 493 -13.79 10.79 12.09
C SER A 493 -13.95 10.75 10.56
N GLN A 494 -15.12 10.33 10.07
CA GLN A 494 -15.40 10.23 8.63
C GLN A 494 -15.16 11.55 7.89
N ASP A 495 -15.51 12.69 8.50
CA ASP A 495 -15.32 14.03 7.91
C ASP A 495 -13.83 14.42 7.75
N ALA A 496 -12.94 13.84 8.57
CA ALA A 496 -11.51 14.13 8.54
C ALA A 496 -10.74 13.25 7.54
N LEU A 497 -11.36 12.16 7.03
CA LEU A 497 -10.71 11.23 6.09
C LEU A 497 -10.32 11.90 4.76
N ALA A 498 -10.98 12.99 4.37
CA ALA A 498 -10.61 13.74 3.18
C ALA A 498 -9.16 14.28 3.23
N LEU A 499 -8.64 14.58 4.44
CA LEU A 499 -7.26 15.05 4.62
C LEU A 499 -6.23 13.92 4.59
N LEU A 500 -6.66 12.66 4.73
CA LEU A 500 -5.78 11.48 4.74
C LEU A 500 -5.04 11.32 3.39
N LYS A 501 -5.67 11.75 2.28
CA LYS A 501 -5.07 11.76 0.93
C LYS A 501 -3.82 12.67 0.83
N LEU A 502 -3.67 13.65 1.73
CA LEU A 502 -2.53 14.58 1.74
C LEU A 502 -1.36 14.11 2.61
N LEU A 503 -1.53 13.00 3.33
CA LEU A 503 -0.53 12.48 4.26
C LEU A 503 0.37 11.44 3.58
N PRO A 504 1.60 11.23 4.11
CA PRO A 504 2.48 10.17 3.64
C PRO A 504 1.81 8.81 3.83
N LEU A 505 1.79 8.00 2.77
CA LEU A 505 1.16 6.68 2.74
C LEU A 505 2.20 5.56 2.76
N THR A 506 3.21 5.68 1.89
CA THR A 506 4.27 4.71 1.69
C THR A 506 5.57 5.44 1.35
N THR A 507 6.68 4.75 1.53
CA THR A 507 8.02 5.12 1.06
C THR A 507 8.32 4.58 -0.34
N ALA A 508 7.47 3.68 -0.87
CA ALA A 508 7.62 3.13 -2.21
C ALA A 508 7.50 4.22 -3.29
N ASN A 509 8.42 4.21 -4.26
CA ASN A 509 8.38 5.14 -5.37
C ASN A 509 7.52 4.59 -6.51
N THR A 510 6.30 5.13 -6.65
CA THR A 510 5.34 4.73 -7.68
C THR A 510 5.74 5.09 -9.11
N THR A 511 6.75 5.95 -9.30
CA THR A 511 7.22 6.32 -10.63
C THR A 511 8.26 5.34 -11.18
N LYS A 512 8.89 4.55 -10.31
CA LYS A 512 9.94 3.60 -10.70
C LYS A 512 9.29 2.25 -11.00
N PRO A 513 9.64 1.60 -12.13
CA PRO A 513 9.14 0.26 -12.40
C PRO A 513 9.69 -0.73 -11.36
N ILE A 514 8.82 -1.62 -10.89
CA ILE A 514 9.17 -2.71 -9.97
C ILE A 514 9.70 -3.87 -10.82
N GLN A 515 10.84 -4.43 -10.43
CA GLN A 515 11.34 -5.68 -11.00
C GLN A 515 11.49 -6.69 -9.87
N ALA A 516 10.79 -7.80 -9.98
CA ALA A 516 10.84 -8.91 -9.05
C ALA A 516 11.19 -10.21 -9.79
N LYS A 517 11.79 -11.17 -9.07
CA LYS A 517 12.04 -12.51 -9.60
C LYS A 517 11.06 -13.48 -9.01
N VAL A 518 10.45 -14.31 -9.85
CA VAL A 518 9.52 -15.37 -9.47
C VAL A 518 10.03 -16.64 -10.12
N PHE A 519 10.52 -17.61 -9.32
CA PHE A 519 11.33 -18.70 -9.84
C PHE A 519 12.49 -18.18 -10.74
N ASP A 520 12.59 -18.68 -11.97
CA ASP A 520 13.56 -18.25 -12.99
C ASP A 520 13.06 -17.08 -13.85
N LEU A 521 11.84 -16.58 -13.61
CA LEU A 521 11.22 -15.53 -14.41
C LEU A 521 11.42 -14.15 -13.78
N THR A 522 11.61 -13.14 -14.62
CA THR A 522 11.61 -11.73 -14.22
C THR A 522 10.24 -11.13 -14.48
N VAL A 523 9.63 -10.53 -13.46
CA VAL A 523 8.35 -9.84 -13.56
C VAL A 523 8.61 -8.35 -13.43
N GLY A 524 8.33 -7.61 -14.51
CA GLY A 524 8.43 -6.14 -14.53
C GLY A 524 7.06 -5.50 -14.46
N LEU A 525 6.84 -4.62 -13.48
CA LEU A 525 5.64 -3.79 -13.36
C LEU A 525 5.99 -2.31 -13.56
N SER A 526 5.18 -1.58 -14.31
CA SER A 526 5.34 -0.15 -14.55
C SER A 526 4.01 0.59 -14.57
N HIS A 527 4.06 1.88 -14.24
CA HIS A 527 2.90 2.76 -14.16
C HIS A 527 2.91 3.79 -15.29
N GLU A 528 1.74 4.03 -15.87
CA GLU A 528 1.54 5.09 -16.86
C GLU A 528 0.27 5.90 -16.52
N PHE A 529 0.40 7.22 -16.45
CA PHE A 529 -0.75 8.11 -16.26
C PHE A 529 -1.36 8.50 -17.59
N LEU A 530 -2.69 8.34 -17.71
CA LEU A 530 -3.45 8.76 -18.88
C LEU A 530 -3.72 10.27 -18.82
N HIS A 531 -2.84 11.06 -19.44
CA HIS A 531 -2.99 12.51 -19.53
C HIS A 531 -4.03 12.89 -20.60
N ASN A 532 -5.03 13.70 -20.23
CA ASN A 532 -5.98 14.34 -21.15
C ASN A 532 -6.71 13.40 -22.13
N THR A 533 -7.06 12.18 -21.71
CA THR A 533 -7.99 11.37 -22.49
C THR A 533 -9.38 12.03 -22.47
N PRO A 534 -10.05 12.20 -23.63
CA PRO A 534 -11.45 12.61 -23.68
C PRO A 534 -12.33 11.46 -23.21
N MET A 535 -12.20 11.06 -21.93
CA MET A 535 -13.09 10.12 -21.28
C MET A 535 -14.41 10.84 -21.05
N MET A 536 -15.35 10.70 -21.97
CA MET A 536 -16.69 11.20 -21.72
C MET A 536 -17.36 10.24 -20.74
N LEU A 537 -17.51 10.69 -19.49
CA LEU A 537 -18.16 9.93 -18.45
C LEU A 537 -19.58 10.38 -18.16
N LEU A 538 -19.96 11.64 -18.47
CA LEU A 538 -21.34 12.16 -18.61
C LEU A 538 -21.34 13.53 -19.34
N SER A 539 -22.45 13.92 -20.00
CA SER A 539 -22.66 15.18 -20.75
C SER A 539 -23.65 16.15 -20.04
N PRO A 540 -23.70 17.47 -20.38
CA PRO A 540 -24.53 18.48 -19.70
C PRO A 540 -26.06 18.22 -19.63
N GLN A 541 -26.58 17.24 -20.35
CA GLN A 541 -28.02 16.92 -20.40
C GLN A 541 -28.45 15.85 -19.39
N GLN A 542 -27.50 15.15 -18.74
CA GLN A 542 -27.76 14.24 -17.61
C GLN A 542 -28.12 14.98 -16.29
N ARG A 543 -28.42 16.28 -16.37
CA ARG A 543 -28.80 17.21 -15.29
C ARG A 543 -30.21 17.01 -14.69
N LEU A 544 -30.96 15.96 -15.04
CA LEU A 544 -32.38 15.84 -14.67
C LEU A 544 -32.71 14.96 -13.44
N SER A 545 -31.74 14.31 -12.79
CA SER A 545 -31.95 13.78 -11.43
C SER A 545 -30.74 13.97 -10.52
N PRO A 546 -30.54 15.17 -9.92
CA PRO A 546 -29.44 15.45 -8.99
C PRO A 546 -29.49 14.64 -7.67
N TYR A 547 -30.50 13.77 -7.49
CA TYR A 547 -30.79 13.10 -6.22
C TYR A 547 -30.44 11.61 -6.17
N ARG A 548 -29.85 11.03 -7.23
CA ARG A 548 -29.42 9.61 -7.23
C ARG A 548 -27.98 9.49 -7.69
N GLN A 549 -27.08 9.22 -6.74
CA GLN A 549 -25.70 8.82 -7.05
C GLN A 549 -25.71 7.42 -7.67
N ASP A 550 -25.12 7.29 -8.85
CA ASP A 550 -24.86 6.03 -9.56
C ASP A 550 -23.34 5.83 -9.75
N ILE A 551 -22.94 4.69 -10.33
CA ILE A 551 -21.52 4.36 -10.59
C ILE A 551 -20.83 5.45 -11.41
N TRP A 552 -21.50 5.97 -12.43
CA TRP A 552 -20.92 6.89 -13.40
C TRP A 552 -20.71 8.28 -12.83
N THR A 553 -21.67 8.79 -12.06
CA THR A 553 -21.53 10.07 -11.33
C THR A 553 -20.40 10.02 -10.31
N ARG A 554 -20.28 8.94 -9.52
CA ARG A 554 -19.16 8.76 -8.57
C ARG A 554 -17.81 8.70 -9.26
N LEU A 555 -17.71 7.94 -10.34
CA LEU A 555 -16.48 7.80 -11.11
C LEU A 555 -16.08 9.14 -11.74
N HIS A 556 -17.06 9.91 -12.23
CA HIS A 556 -16.84 11.26 -12.74
C HIS A 556 -16.31 12.21 -11.66
N ASP A 557 -16.93 12.23 -10.48
CA ASP A 557 -16.49 13.06 -9.34
C ASP A 557 -15.06 12.71 -8.92
N ARG A 558 -14.73 11.40 -8.86
CA ARG A 558 -13.37 10.93 -8.54
C ARG A 558 -12.32 11.35 -9.57
N LEU A 559 -12.65 11.27 -10.85
CA LEU A 559 -11.75 11.77 -11.88
C LEU A 559 -11.58 13.29 -11.84
N GLN A 560 -12.61 14.05 -11.48
CA GLN A 560 -12.47 15.48 -11.26
C GLN A 560 -11.56 15.78 -10.05
N GLU A 561 -11.70 15.04 -8.94
CA GLU A 561 -10.82 15.18 -7.77
C GLU A 561 -9.35 14.90 -8.10
N ASN A 562 -9.08 13.89 -8.93
CA ASN A 562 -7.72 13.46 -9.28
C ASN A 562 -7.02 14.34 -10.32
N LYS A 563 -7.75 15.19 -11.06
CA LYS A 563 -7.14 16.16 -12.01
C LYS A 563 -6.25 17.18 -11.32
N ASP A 564 -6.63 17.60 -10.12
CA ASP A 564 -5.86 18.53 -9.30
C ASP A 564 -4.87 17.75 -8.42
N CYS A 565 -3.98 16.94 -9.02
CA CYS A 565 -3.04 16.05 -8.31
C CYS A 565 -2.40 16.75 -7.10
N LYS A 566 -2.94 16.48 -5.90
CA LYS A 566 -2.51 17.14 -4.67
C LYS A 566 -1.32 16.37 -4.12
N LYS A 567 -0.15 16.99 -4.18
CA LYS A 567 1.08 16.42 -3.65
C LYS A 567 0.90 16.04 -2.17
N ARG A 568 1.25 14.80 -1.82
CA ARG A 568 1.33 14.34 -0.43
C ARG A 568 2.45 15.06 0.31
N PHE A 569 2.29 15.20 1.62
CA PHE A 569 3.33 15.70 2.50
C PHE A 569 4.58 14.80 2.38
N CYS A 570 5.77 15.41 2.37
CA CYS A 570 7.03 14.67 2.35
C CYS A 570 7.78 14.94 3.64
N CYS A 571 8.25 13.88 4.31
CA CYS A 571 9.03 14.00 5.55
C CYS A 571 10.34 14.76 5.32
N ASP A 572 10.87 14.78 4.10
CA ASP A 572 12.09 15.53 3.74
C ASP A 572 11.94 17.04 3.97
N GLN A 573 10.72 17.58 3.89
CA GLN A 573 10.47 19.00 4.20
C GLN A 573 10.78 19.30 5.67
N VAL A 574 10.56 18.33 6.55
CA VAL A 574 10.85 18.44 7.99
C VAL A 574 12.33 18.21 8.25
N THR A 575 12.95 17.24 7.58
CA THR A 575 14.38 16.92 7.78
C THR A 575 15.25 18.14 7.50
N GLU A 576 15.01 18.84 6.39
CA GLU A 576 15.72 20.08 6.05
C GLU A 576 15.58 21.15 7.14
N LYS A 577 14.38 21.36 7.70
CA LYS A 577 14.15 22.33 8.78
C LYS A 577 14.78 21.90 10.09
N LEU A 578 14.78 20.60 10.39
CA LEU A 578 15.44 20.07 11.58
C LEU A 578 16.95 20.17 11.48
N MET A 579 17.57 19.95 10.31
CA MET A 579 19.02 20.11 10.14
C MET A 579 19.49 21.51 10.58
N TYR A 580 18.80 22.57 10.18
CA TYR A 580 19.16 23.93 10.61
C TYR A 580 18.73 24.23 12.05
N SER A 581 17.52 23.83 12.45
CA SER A 581 17.01 24.21 13.78
C SER A 581 17.68 23.45 14.92
N LEU A 582 18.09 22.19 14.73
CA LEU A 582 18.83 21.41 15.73
C LEU A 582 20.26 21.92 15.92
N ALA A 583 20.92 22.41 14.86
CA ALA A 583 22.23 23.05 15.00
C ALA A 583 22.17 24.31 15.89
N CYS A 584 21.06 25.04 15.85
CA CYS A 584 20.81 26.19 16.72
C CYS A 584 20.10 25.82 18.04
N TYR A 585 19.71 24.56 18.21
CA TYR A 585 18.96 24.10 19.37
C TYR A 585 19.89 23.98 20.57
N GLN A 586 19.83 24.97 21.46
CA GLN A 586 20.54 24.97 22.74
C GLN A 586 19.55 24.71 23.88
N PRO A 587 19.27 23.44 24.24
CA PRO A 587 18.33 23.11 25.32
C PRO A 587 18.75 23.75 26.66
N GLU A 588 20.06 23.98 26.83
CA GLU A 588 20.65 24.56 28.03
C GLU A 588 20.39 26.07 28.16
N ALA A 589 20.34 26.81 27.04
CA ALA A 589 19.97 28.23 27.01
C ALA A 589 18.47 28.39 27.30
N LEU A 590 17.64 27.47 26.79
CA LEU A 590 16.20 27.44 27.02
C LEU A 590 15.83 27.03 28.47
N SER A 591 16.69 26.29 29.17
CA SER A 591 16.48 25.95 30.60
C SER A 591 16.65 27.14 31.57
N ARG A 592 17.32 28.22 31.12
CA ARG A 592 17.60 29.42 31.94
C ARG A 592 16.63 30.57 31.68
N CYS A 593 15.91 30.51 30.57
CA CYS A 593 14.80 31.40 30.32
C CYS A 593 13.58 30.81 31.04
N THR A 594 13.07 31.49 32.07
CA THR A 594 11.64 31.38 32.36
C THR A 594 10.93 31.82 31.09
N THR A 595 10.57 30.87 30.24
CA THR A 595 9.61 31.14 29.17
C THR A 595 8.40 31.79 29.85
N PRO A 596 7.94 32.96 29.39
CA PRO A 596 6.65 33.46 29.85
C PRO A 596 5.67 32.35 29.54
N GLN A 597 5.03 31.78 30.57
CA GLN A 597 4.20 30.58 30.52
C GLN A 597 3.69 30.30 29.10
N THR A 598 4.45 29.52 28.34
CA THR A 598 3.84 28.69 27.30
C THR A 598 2.85 27.80 28.06
N PRO A 599 1.66 27.50 27.51
CA PRO A 599 0.59 26.81 28.23
C PRO A 599 1.02 25.36 28.53
N SER A 600 1.89 25.20 29.52
CA SER A 600 2.57 23.97 29.91
C SER A 600 1.78 23.20 30.95
N SER A 601 0.67 23.75 31.45
CA SER A 601 -0.30 23.01 32.25
C SER A 601 -1.37 22.30 31.40
N SER A 602 -1.59 22.69 30.14
CA SER A 602 -2.60 22.03 29.30
C SER A 602 -2.03 20.93 28.40
N ASN A 603 -0.76 20.98 27.98
CA ASN A 603 -0.22 19.97 27.06
C ASN A 603 0.27 18.69 27.75
N GLN A 604 0.77 18.76 28.99
CA GLN A 604 1.03 17.54 29.78
C GLN A 604 -0.27 16.86 30.22
N ILE A 605 -1.28 17.63 30.58
CA ILE A 605 -2.63 17.10 30.83
C ILE A 605 -3.23 16.57 29.53
N MET A 606 -3.08 17.24 28.38
CA MET A 606 -3.62 16.74 27.11
C MET A 606 -2.85 15.52 26.57
N MET A 607 -1.54 15.36 26.78
CA MET A 607 -0.83 14.12 26.43
C MET A 607 -1.06 12.97 27.43
N SER A 608 -1.21 13.28 28.73
CA SER A 608 -1.60 12.33 29.76
C SER A 608 -3.08 11.93 29.68
N GLU A 609 -3.96 12.82 29.23
CA GLU A 609 -5.38 12.56 28.98
C GLU A 609 -5.57 11.92 27.60
N LEU A 610 -4.76 12.24 26.58
CA LEU A 610 -4.83 11.60 25.25
C LEU A 610 -4.34 10.15 25.26
N SER A 611 -3.31 9.84 26.05
CA SER A 611 -2.93 8.45 26.37
C SER A 611 -4.03 7.74 27.18
N SER A 612 -4.84 8.48 27.93
CA SER A 612 -5.97 7.96 28.71
C SER A 612 -7.29 7.89 27.91
N ILE A 613 -7.45 8.59 26.79
CA ILE A 613 -8.68 8.61 25.96
C ILE A 613 -8.63 7.50 24.90
N ASN A 614 -7.44 7.14 24.40
CA ASN A 614 -7.27 5.95 23.55
C ASN A 614 -7.16 4.63 24.35
N SER A 615 -7.16 4.68 25.68
CA SER A 615 -7.05 3.49 26.54
C SER A 615 -8.28 2.55 26.46
N PHE A 616 -9.42 3.04 25.98
CA PHE A 616 -10.65 2.23 25.88
C PHE A 616 -10.63 1.16 24.77
N SER A 617 -9.74 1.26 23.77
CA SER A 617 -9.54 0.22 22.75
C SER A 617 -8.21 -0.54 22.87
N SER A 618 -7.30 -0.10 23.75
CA SER A 618 -5.94 -0.64 23.89
C SER A 618 -5.66 -1.32 25.22
N SER A 619 -6.66 -1.54 26.07
CA SER A 619 -6.55 -2.16 27.40
C SER A 619 -5.90 -3.56 27.43
N LYS A 620 -5.68 -4.24 26.29
CA LYS A 620 -4.88 -5.49 26.22
C LYS A 620 -3.42 -5.30 25.79
N ARG A 621 -3.01 -4.14 25.27
CA ARG A 621 -1.64 -3.87 24.77
C ARG A 621 -0.73 -3.20 25.81
N THR A 622 -1.29 -2.45 26.76
CA THR A 622 -0.52 -1.57 27.66
C THR A 622 0.46 -2.26 28.63
N GLN A 623 0.32 -3.57 28.90
CA GLN A 623 1.30 -4.32 29.69
C GLN A 623 2.39 -5.01 28.84
N ASN A 624 2.17 -5.20 27.53
CA ASN A 624 3.05 -5.99 26.66
C ASN A 624 4.05 -5.14 25.83
N ASP A 625 3.91 -3.81 25.86
CA ASP A 625 4.62 -2.87 24.99
C ASP A 625 5.48 -1.88 25.79
N MET A 626 6.12 -2.33 26.87
CA MET A 626 7.05 -1.48 27.62
C MET A 626 8.43 -1.46 26.97
N LEU A 627 9.04 -0.26 26.93
CA LEU A 627 10.41 -0.07 26.46
C LEU A 627 11.44 -0.66 27.46
N PRO A 628 12.64 -1.04 26.99
CA PRO A 628 13.72 -1.56 27.84
C PRO A 628 14.34 -0.50 28.75
N PHE A 629 13.91 0.76 28.65
CA PHE A 629 14.32 1.87 29.49
C PHE A 629 13.10 2.64 30.00
N ILE A 630 13.34 3.51 30.97
CA ILE A 630 12.31 4.37 31.57
C ILE A 630 12.26 5.66 30.76
N GLU A 631 11.05 6.07 30.39
CA GLU A 631 10.81 7.32 29.68
C GLU A 631 10.88 8.50 30.63
N PHE A 632 12.10 8.95 30.87
CA PHE A 632 12.35 10.08 31.74
C PHE A 632 13.56 10.86 31.25
N GLU A 633 13.40 12.17 31.14
CA GLU A 633 14.51 13.12 30.93
C GLU A 633 14.44 14.20 32.00
N THR A 634 15.58 14.58 32.58
CA THR A 634 15.65 15.64 33.59
C THR A 634 15.62 17.06 32.99
N CYS A 635 15.60 17.19 31.66
CA CYS A 635 15.71 18.47 30.96
C CYS A 635 14.32 19.07 30.70
N THR A 636 14.18 20.39 30.85
CA THR A 636 12.92 21.12 30.62
C THR A 636 12.58 21.31 29.13
N ALA A 637 13.52 21.03 28.22
CA ALA A 637 13.33 21.13 26.78
C ALA A 637 13.95 19.89 26.11
N SER A 638 13.13 18.93 25.70
CA SER A 638 13.60 17.68 25.09
C SER A 638 13.73 17.81 23.57
N LYS A 639 14.72 17.12 22.98
CA LYS A 639 14.87 17.02 21.51
C LYS A 639 13.59 16.44 20.89
N GLN A 640 12.94 15.51 21.60
CA GLN A 640 11.68 14.91 21.18
C GLN A 640 10.56 15.95 21.00
N GLU A 641 10.34 16.83 21.99
CA GLU A 641 9.32 17.88 21.90
C GLU A 641 9.60 18.85 20.74
N HIS A 642 10.88 19.19 20.52
CA HIS A 642 11.27 20.04 19.40
C HIS A 642 10.93 19.39 18.05
N VAL A 643 11.32 18.12 17.85
CA VAL A 643 11.00 17.35 16.63
C VAL A 643 9.49 17.25 16.41
N ILE A 644 8.71 16.97 17.45
CA ILE A 644 7.24 16.94 17.41
C ILE A 644 6.68 18.31 16.98
N SER A 645 7.19 19.41 17.56
CA SER A 645 6.69 20.75 17.26
C SER A 645 6.94 21.19 15.81
N VAL A 646 8.10 20.85 15.24
CA VAL A 646 8.44 21.17 13.85
C VAL A 646 7.59 20.32 12.90
N ASN A 647 7.44 19.02 13.15
CA ASN A 647 6.55 18.15 12.38
C ASN A 647 5.11 18.68 12.38
N LEU A 648 4.57 19.03 13.56
CA LEU A 648 3.21 19.54 13.70
C LEU A 648 3.02 20.83 12.89
N ARG A 649 3.99 21.75 12.97
CA ARG A 649 3.95 23.02 12.24
C ARG A 649 3.95 22.82 10.72
N GLU A 650 4.95 22.10 10.19
CA GLU A 650 5.10 21.92 8.75
C GLU A 650 3.93 21.13 8.15
N LEU A 651 3.46 20.09 8.87
CA LEU A 651 2.30 19.32 8.45
C LEU A 651 1.03 20.17 8.45
N SER A 652 0.80 20.97 9.49
CA SER A 652 -0.36 21.88 9.57
C SER A 652 -0.35 22.87 8.40
N MET A 653 0.82 23.46 8.11
CA MET A 653 0.99 24.38 6.99
C MET A 653 0.71 23.71 5.64
N HIS A 654 1.21 22.48 5.45
CA HIS A 654 0.94 21.69 4.23
C HIS A 654 -0.56 21.41 4.06
N LEU A 655 -1.22 20.94 5.12
CA LEU A 655 -2.65 20.65 5.09
C LEU A 655 -3.47 21.92 4.84
N VAL A 656 -3.17 23.05 5.47
CA VAL A 656 -3.86 24.34 5.17
C VAL A 656 -3.68 24.71 3.70
N LYS A 657 -2.45 24.63 3.17
CA LYS A 657 -2.15 25.00 1.78
C LYS A 657 -2.90 24.16 0.76
N HIS A 658 -3.07 22.86 1.00
CA HIS A 658 -3.69 21.92 0.04
C HIS A 658 -5.17 21.58 0.33
N SER A 659 -5.70 21.98 1.49
CA SER A 659 -7.12 21.82 1.85
C SER A 659 -8.00 22.97 1.36
N VAL A 660 -7.47 24.20 1.27
CA VAL A 660 -8.18 25.35 0.73
C VAL A 660 -8.26 25.22 -0.79
N LYS A 661 -9.42 24.80 -1.32
CA LYS A 661 -9.70 24.88 -2.77
C LYS A 661 -9.42 26.31 -3.23
N GLN A 662 -8.70 26.52 -4.33
CA GLN A 662 -8.79 27.79 -5.05
C GLN A 662 -10.24 27.89 -5.53
N ILE A 663 -11.08 28.62 -4.81
CA ILE A 663 -12.48 28.82 -5.16
C ILE A 663 -12.51 29.78 -6.36
N THR A 664 -12.36 29.23 -7.56
CA THR A 664 -12.66 29.91 -8.84
C THR A 664 -13.95 29.31 -9.38
N GLY A 665 -15.08 29.58 -8.72
CA GLY A 665 -16.40 29.11 -9.17
C GLY A 665 -17.53 29.34 -8.17
N PHE A 666 -18.75 29.49 -8.70
CA PHE A 666 -19.97 29.93 -8.01
C PHE A 666 -20.20 29.32 -6.61
N ARG A 667 -20.07 30.18 -5.59
CA ARG A 667 -20.14 29.88 -4.15
C ARG A 667 -21.48 29.32 -3.63
N TRP A 668 -22.56 29.43 -4.41
CA TRP A 668 -23.93 29.14 -3.95
C TRP A 668 -24.46 27.74 -4.33
N LEU A 669 -23.64 26.89 -4.96
CA LEU A 669 -24.05 25.53 -5.39
C LEU A 669 -23.42 24.39 -4.57
N LYS A 670 -22.56 24.68 -3.59
CA LYS A 670 -21.86 23.66 -2.77
C LYS A 670 -22.06 23.92 -1.28
N ASP A 671 -23.26 23.64 -0.79
CA ASP A 671 -23.65 23.85 0.62
C ASP A 671 -23.35 22.65 1.55
N TYR A 672 -22.55 21.66 1.15
CA TYR A 672 -22.44 20.40 1.91
C TYR A 672 -21.03 19.82 2.14
N GLU A 673 -19.94 20.52 1.82
CA GLU A 673 -18.61 20.06 2.26
C GLU A 673 -18.13 20.85 3.48
N PRO A 674 -17.89 20.19 4.64
CA PRO A 674 -17.32 20.85 5.79
C PRO A 674 -15.98 21.47 5.39
N THR A 675 -15.74 22.70 5.84
CA THR A 675 -14.52 23.43 5.56
C THR A 675 -13.35 22.64 6.14
N ALA A 676 -12.60 21.95 5.27
CA ALA A 676 -11.40 21.19 5.59
C ALA A 676 -10.39 21.89 6.55
N PRO A 677 -10.29 23.24 6.61
CA PRO A 677 -9.50 23.93 7.64
C PRO A 677 -9.85 23.62 9.10
N SER A 678 -11.11 23.26 9.42
CA SER A 678 -11.56 23.02 10.79
C SER A 678 -10.92 21.79 11.44
N PHE A 679 -10.54 20.78 10.64
CA PHE A 679 -9.94 19.53 11.13
C PHE A 679 -8.41 19.49 11.02
N VAL A 680 -7.77 20.49 10.41
CA VAL A 680 -6.32 20.46 10.13
C VAL A 680 -5.51 20.25 11.41
N HIS A 681 -5.72 21.06 12.44
CA HIS A 681 -4.98 20.93 13.70
C HIS A 681 -5.20 19.57 14.37
N ALA A 682 -6.44 19.05 14.34
CA ALA A 682 -6.77 17.75 14.91
C ALA A 682 -6.08 16.60 14.16
N VAL A 683 -6.10 16.63 12.82
CA VAL A 683 -5.42 15.63 11.97
C VAL A 683 -3.91 15.71 12.15
N SER A 684 -3.32 16.91 12.13
CA SER A 684 -1.88 17.08 12.34
C SER A 684 -1.44 16.60 13.72
N THR A 685 -2.19 16.93 14.77
CA THR A 685 -1.88 16.48 16.14
C THR A 685 -1.97 14.95 16.25
N LYS A 686 -3.01 14.34 15.67
CA LYS A 686 -3.16 12.87 15.64
C LYS A 686 -2.08 12.18 14.81
N TYR A 687 -1.64 12.78 13.72
CA TYR A 687 -0.57 12.23 12.90
C TYR A 687 0.77 12.22 13.65
N VAL A 688 1.16 13.35 14.26
CA VAL A 688 2.45 13.44 14.97
C VAL A 688 2.47 12.58 16.23
N THR A 689 1.33 12.44 16.90
CA THR A 689 1.20 11.47 18.02
C THR A 689 1.33 10.03 17.53
N ALA A 690 0.70 9.68 16.40
CA ALA A 690 0.89 8.37 15.78
C ALA A 690 2.35 8.13 15.36
N GLN A 691 3.09 9.14 14.89
CA GLN A 691 4.52 9.01 14.59
C GLN A 691 5.32 8.59 15.84
N LEU A 692 5.03 9.21 16.99
CA LEU A 692 5.66 8.84 18.25
C LEU A 692 5.25 7.42 18.69
N GLU A 693 3.96 7.08 18.64
CA GLU A 693 3.47 5.74 19.01
C GLU A 693 4.14 4.64 18.18
N ILE A 694 4.25 4.84 16.86
CA ILE A 694 4.87 3.86 15.95
C ILE A 694 6.40 3.82 16.13
N SER A 695 7.05 4.96 16.36
CA SER A 695 8.47 5.00 16.71
C SER A 695 8.76 4.19 17.97
N ARG A 696 7.91 4.30 19.01
CA ARG A 696 8.01 3.53 20.25
C ARG A 696 7.77 2.04 20.03
N LEU A 697 6.69 1.68 19.32
CA LEU A 697 6.36 0.29 19.02
C LEU A 697 7.50 -0.38 18.25
N LEU A 698 8.03 0.30 17.23
CA LEU A 698 9.15 -0.22 16.45
C LEU A 698 10.39 -0.44 17.32
N CYS A 699 10.70 0.48 18.23
CA CYS A 699 11.80 0.31 19.19
C CYS A 699 11.61 -0.94 20.06
N VAL A 700 10.42 -1.16 20.61
CA VAL A 700 10.09 -2.36 21.41
C VAL A 700 10.28 -3.63 20.57
N LEU A 701 9.78 -3.65 19.34
CA LEU A 701 9.87 -4.83 18.47
C LEU A 701 11.30 -5.12 18.02
N VAL A 702 12.11 -4.08 17.74
CA VAL A 702 13.54 -4.24 17.44
C VAL A 702 14.30 -4.79 18.65
N CYS A 703 14.02 -4.31 19.85
CA CYS A 703 14.62 -4.87 21.08
C CYS A 703 14.20 -6.34 21.30
N ARG A 704 12.94 -6.67 21.00
CA ARG A 704 12.44 -8.05 21.07
C ARG A 704 13.14 -8.96 20.07
N ALA A 705 13.40 -8.49 18.85
CA ALA A 705 14.16 -9.23 17.84
C ALA A 705 15.62 -9.46 18.28
N ALA A 706 16.19 -8.56 19.07
CA ALA A 706 17.50 -8.74 19.72
C ALA A 706 17.47 -9.71 20.93
N GLY A 707 16.32 -10.28 21.26
CA GLY A 707 16.12 -11.20 22.40
C GLY A 707 15.77 -10.52 23.72
N ILE A 708 15.42 -9.23 23.72
CA ILE A 708 15.03 -8.47 24.91
C ILE A 708 13.52 -8.27 24.90
N ASP A 709 12.80 -9.18 25.57
CA ASP A 709 11.36 -9.04 25.75
C ASP A 709 11.06 -8.44 27.13
N SER A 710 10.44 -7.26 27.15
CA SER A 710 10.05 -6.56 28.37
C SER A 710 8.97 -7.28 29.19
N ARG A 711 8.36 -8.34 28.63
CA ARG A 711 7.47 -9.26 29.35
C ARG A 711 8.22 -10.24 30.26
N ILE A 712 9.49 -10.48 29.97
CA ILE A 712 10.34 -11.44 30.69
C ILE A 712 11.35 -10.68 31.55
N GLU A 713 11.96 -9.64 31.00
CA GLU A 713 12.97 -8.84 31.66
C GLU A 713 12.37 -7.87 32.68
N THR A 714 12.80 -7.98 33.93
CA THR A 714 12.39 -7.07 35.00
C THR A 714 13.27 -5.81 35.06
N ASP A 715 14.52 -5.92 34.64
CA ASP A 715 15.49 -4.82 34.69
C ASP A 715 15.32 -3.86 33.51
N ARG A 716 15.66 -2.59 33.74
CA ARG A 716 15.51 -1.52 32.74
C ARG A 716 16.66 -0.54 32.77
N GLY A 717 16.81 0.19 31.67
CA GLY A 717 17.81 1.24 31.51
C GLY A 717 19.23 0.68 31.53
N PHE A 718 20.14 1.38 32.20
CA PHE A 718 21.55 0.99 32.24
C PHE A 718 21.79 -0.35 32.94
N HIS A 719 20.98 -0.67 33.97
CA HIS A 719 21.12 -1.94 34.69
C HIS A 719 20.82 -3.16 33.83
N LEU A 720 19.88 -3.03 32.88
CA LEU A 720 19.61 -4.07 31.89
C LEU A 720 20.85 -4.29 31.01
N ILE A 721 21.45 -3.21 30.49
CA ILE A 721 22.65 -3.27 29.65
C ILE A 721 23.78 -4.00 30.39
N ASP A 722 24.00 -3.67 31.66
CA ASP A 722 25.05 -4.30 32.47
C ASP A 722 24.86 -5.81 32.68
N LYS A 723 23.63 -6.33 32.62
CA LYS A 723 23.35 -7.77 32.74
C LYS A 723 23.49 -8.54 31.43
N LEU A 724 23.33 -7.87 30.29
CA LEU A 724 23.44 -8.52 28.97
C LEU A 724 24.87 -9.02 28.72
N SER A 725 24.97 -10.15 28.02
CA SER A 725 26.26 -10.65 27.54
C SER A 725 26.83 -9.75 26.43
N MET A 726 28.16 -9.72 26.28
CA MET A 726 28.82 -8.95 25.22
C MET A 726 28.24 -9.17 23.81
N PRO A 727 28.02 -10.41 23.32
CA PRO A 727 27.44 -10.61 21.99
C PRO A 727 26.00 -10.09 21.89
N GLN A 728 25.20 -10.20 22.96
CA GLN A 728 23.84 -9.65 22.97
C GLN A 728 23.83 -8.12 22.97
N ARG A 729 24.74 -7.47 23.71
CA ARG A 729 24.89 -6.00 23.70
C ARG A 729 25.29 -5.48 22.32
N TYR A 730 26.24 -6.16 21.68
CA TYR A 730 26.69 -5.79 20.35
C TYR A 730 25.58 -5.98 19.31
N LEU A 731 24.85 -7.10 19.37
CA LEU A 731 23.70 -7.33 18.48
C LEU A 731 22.60 -6.27 18.67
N LEU A 732 22.24 -5.97 19.92
CA LEU A 732 21.28 -4.93 20.24
C LEU A 732 21.73 -3.56 19.71
N PHE A 733 23.02 -3.24 19.85
CA PHE A 733 23.60 -2.00 19.34
C PHE A 733 23.42 -1.90 17.81
N LEU A 734 23.80 -2.94 17.06
CA LEU A 734 23.65 -2.96 15.61
C LEU A 734 22.18 -2.79 15.16
N MET A 735 21.25 -3.48 15.81
CA MET A 735 19.83 -3.37 15.48
C MET A 735 19.28 -1.96 15.80
N LEU A 736 19.62 -1.41 16.97
CA LEU A 736 19.19 -0.07 17.36
C LEU A 736 19.84 1.04 16.52
N GLU A 737 21.06 0.85 16.05
CA GLU A 737 21.70 1.78 15.12
C GLU A 737 20.90 1.90 13.81
N ARG A 738 20.46 0.77 13.22
CA ARG A 738 19.59 0.78 12.03
C ARG A 738 18.25 1.45 12.30
N TYR A 739 17.67 1.21 13.48
CA TYR A 739 16.44 1.87 13.91
C TYR A 739 16.62 3.39 14.01
N VAL A 740 17.66 3.89 14.69
CA VAL A 740 17.92 5.33 14.83
C VAL A 740 18.11 5.98 13.46
N LEU A 741 18.91 5.35 12.59
CA LEU A 741 19.12 5.84 11.24
C LEU A 741 17.81 5.97 10.45
N SER A 742 16.90 5.00 10.59
CA SER A 742 15.57 5.06 9.95
C SER A 742 14.70 6.18 10.52
N VAL A 743 14.69 6.36 11.84
CA VAL A 743 13.88 7.37 12.56
C VAL A 743 14.36 8.79 12.25
N GLU A 744 15.66 9.05 12.40
CA GLU A 744 16.21 10.40 12.19
C GLU A 744 16.15 10.81 10.72
N SER A 745 16.39 9.89 9.78
CA SER A 745 16.28 10.19 8.34
C SER A 745 14.87 10.53 7.88
N MET A 746 13.84 10.16 8.65
CA MET A 746 12.43 10.49 8.37
C MET A 746 11.90 11.60 9.30
N SER A 747 12.75 12.20 10.15
CA SER A 747 12.34 13.18 11.17
C SER A 747 11.30 12.68 12.16
N PHE A 748 11.29 11.38 12.46
CA PHE A 748 10.41 10.82 13.48
C PHE A 748 10.95 11.11 14.88
N PRO A 749 10.07 11.31 15.89
CA PRO A 749 10.52 11.51 17.26
C PRO A 749 10.97 10.17 17.90
N LEU A 750 12.17 10.15 18.48
CA LEU A 750 12.65 9.02 19.30
C LEU A 750 11.92 8.99 20.65
N PRO A 751 11.75 7.82 21.29
CA PRO A 751 11.20 7.73 22.65
C PRO A 751 12.05 8.50 23.68
N GLN A 752 11.43 9.03 24.74
CA GLN A 752 12.17 9.78 25.76
C GLN A 752 13.15 8.86 26.50
N GLY A 753 14.37 9.35 26.74
CA GLY A 753 15.43 8.56 27.37
C GLY A 753 16.14 7.57 26.43
N PHE A 754 15.68 7.41 25.18
CA PHE A 754 16.33 6.55 24.20
C PHE A 754 17.78 6.96 23.94
N SER A 755 18.05 8.25 23.71
CA SER A 755 19.40 8.74 23.41
C SER A 755 20.38 8.35 24.51
N SER A 756 19.94 8.50 25.77
CA SER A 756 20.73 8.13 26.94
C SER A 756 21.05 6.63 26.98
N PHE A 757 20.02 5.80 26.78
CA PHE A 757 20.15 4.35 26.74
C PHE A 757 21.08 3.89 25.61
N PHE A 758 20.90 4.44 24.41
CA PHE A 758 21.68 4.09 23.22
C PHE A 758 23.16 4.50 23.34
N THR A 759 23.44 5.68 23.90
CA THR A 759 24.81 6.11 24.20
C THR A 759 25.50 5.19 25.21
N TYR A 760 24.82 4.81 26.29
CA TYR A 760 25.41 3.87 27.26
C TYR A 760 25.65 2.49 26.66
N LEU A 761 24.71 2.00 25.84
CA LEU A 761 24.86 0.75 25.10
C LEU A 761 26.07 0.81 24.17
N GLY A 762 26.23 1.89 23.40
CA GLY A 762 27.40 2.10 22.54
C GLY A 762 28.71 2.06 23.33
N PHE A 763 28.77 2.73 24.48
CA PHE A 763 29.95 2.72 25.35
C PHE A 763 30.32 1.32 25.86
N LYS A 764 29.32 0.48 26.18
CA LYS A 764 29.54 -0.90 26.66
C LYS A 764 29.77 -1.92 25.53
N SER A 765 29.43 -1.58 24.29
CA SER A 765 29.46 -2.49 23.13
C SER A 765 30.61 -2.23 22.15
N LEU A 766 31.13 -1.01 22.08
CA LEU A 766 32.16 -0.59 21.12
C LEU A 766 33.52 -0.41 21.78
N GLU A 767 34.57 -0.41 20.96
CA GLU A 767 35.89 0.06 21.39
C GLU A 767 35.87 1.57 21.64
N PHE A 768 36.78 2.07 22.47
CA PHE A 768 36.75 3.47 22.91
C PHE A 768 36.93 4.44 21.73
N GLU A 769 37.82 4.12 20.81
CA GLU A 769 38.10 4.90 19.60
C GLU A 769 36.86 5.00 18.70
N GLN A 770 36.14 3.89 18.52
CA GLN A 770 34.88 3.86 17.77
C GLN A 770 33.80 4.69 18.48
N PHE A 771 33.69 4.56 19.81
CA PHE A 771 32.74 5.36 20.59
C PHE A 771 32.98 6.88 20.44
N ILE A 772 34.25 7.29 20.39
CA ILE A 772 34.63 8.69 20.16
C ILE A 772 34.26 9.14 18.74
N GLU A 773 34.50 8.32 17.71
CA GLU A 773 34.11 8.64 16.33
C GLU A 773 32.59 8.87 16.20
N TYR A 774 31.79 8.01 16.81
CA TYR A 774 30.32 8.16 16.84
C TYR A 774 29.90 9.42 17.60
N SER A 775 30.59 9.76 18.69
CA SER A 775 30.33 10.97 19.47
C SER A 775 30.68 12.24 18.69
N GLN A 776 31.80 12.24 17.97
CA GLN A 776 32.22 13.35 17.10
C GLN A 776 31.26 13.58 15.93
N ARG A 777 30.67 12.50 15.41
CA ARG A 777 29.63 12.57 14.37
C ARG A 777 28.23 12.88 14.92
N HIS A 778 28.11 13.20 16.21
CA HIS A 778 26.85 13.51 16.89
C HIS A 778 25.80 12.38 16.85
N VAL A 779 26.21 11.13 16.65
CA VAL A 779 25.32 9.96 16.74
C VAL A 779 24.97 9.68 18.21
N PHE A 780 25.93 9.87 19.12
CA PHE A 780 25.71 9.79 20.55
C PHE A 780 25.47 11.15 21.18
N GLU A 781 24.36 11.27 21.91
CA GLU A 781 24.06 12.46 22.70
C GLU A 781 24.63 12.29 24.10
N LEU A 782 25.78 12.91 24.35
CA LEU A 782 26.50 12.85 25.63
C LEU A 782 25.79 13.69 26.72
N GLN A 783 24.58 13.27 27.12
CA GLN A 783 23.78 13.91 28.17
C GLN A 783 24.45 13.74 29.56
N ILE A 784 24.18 14.66 30.49
CA ILE A 784 24.84 14.70 31.80
C ILE A 784 24.69 13.39 32.57
N ASP A 785 23.49 12.81 32.57
CA ASP A 785 23.18 11.67 33.43
C ASP A 785 23.90 10.39 32.97
N VAL A 786 23.96 10.15 31.65
CA VAL A 786 24.76 9.06 31.07
C VAL A 786 26.24 9.29 31.31
N MET A 787 26.70 10.54 31.10
CA MET A 787 28.11 10.87 31.23
C MET A 787 28.62 10.73 32.66
N LYS A 788 27.79 11.03 33.68
CA LYS A 788 28.13 10.74 35.07
C LYS A 788 28.42 9.25 35.28
N ILE A 789 27.61 8.39 34.69
CA ILE A 789 27.75 6.94 34.83
C ILE A 789 28.98 6.45 34.06
N ILE A 790 29.18 6.91 32.82
CA ILE A 790 30.36 6.56 32.01
C ILE A 790 31.66 7.00 32.72
N ILE A 791 31.72 8.25 33.22
CA ILE A 791 32.90 8.77 33.92
C ILE A 791 33.17 7.98 35.21
N ASN A 792 32.13 7.57 35.93
CA ASN A 792 32.29 6.74 37.13
C ASN A 792 32.71 5.30 36.82
N ASP A 793 32.33 4.77 35.65
CA ASP A 793 32.66 3.40 35.22
C ASP A 793 34.10 3.27 34.70
N ILE A 794 34.67 4.34 34.12
CA ILE A 794 36.08 4.40 33.73
C ILE A 794 36.96 4.49 34.99
N LYS A 795 37.92 3.57 35.13
CA LYS A 795 38.89 3.56 36.24
C LYS A 795 39.83 4.76 36.18
N ASP A 796 40.25 5.28 37.33
CA ASP A 796 41.24 6.36 37.43
C ASP A 796 42.68 5.82 37.25
N THR A 797 42.98 5.21 36.10
CA THR A 797 44.35 4.92 35.64
C THR A 797 44.82 6.04 34.69
N ASP A 798 46.11 6.16 34.38
CA ASP A 798 46.60 7.19 33.45
C ASP A 798 45.87 7.17 32.10
N GLU A 799 45.65 5.97 31.55
CA GLU A 799 44.84 5.80 30.33
C GLU A 799 43.37 6.15 30.54
N GLY A 800 42.78 5.78 31.69
CA GLY A 800 41.38 6.10 32.00
C GLY A 800 41.14 7.60 32.20
N ILE A 801 42.10 8.30 32.80
CA ILE A 801 42.12 9.76 32.93
C ILE A 801 42.17 10.40 31.54
N ALA A 802 43.03 9.92 30.64
CA ALA A 802 43.09 10.36 29.25
C ALA A 802 41.73 10.25 28.54
N ARG A 803 41.07 9.10 28.71
CA ARG A 803 39.75 8.82 28.13
C ARG A 803 38.67 9.74 28.70
N LYS A 804 38.64 9.96 30.04
CA LYS A 804 37.70 10.90 30.69
C LYS A 804 37.87 12.32 30.17
N LEU A 805 39.11 12.79 30.04
CA LEU A 805 39.39 14.14 29.53
C LEU A 805 39.03 14.30 28.06
N THR A 806 39.26 13.27 27.24
CA THR A 806 38.85 13.27 25.83
C THR A 806 37.33 13.38 25.70
N LEU A 807 36.58 12.64 26.53
CA LEU A 807 35.12 12.74 26.56
C LEU A 807 34.62 14.11 27.03
N LEU A 808 35.25 14.70 28.05
CA LEU A 808 34.91 16.03 28.53
C LEU A 808 35.19 17.12 27.48
N ALA A 809 36.22 16.96 26.66
CA ALA A 809 36.55 17.87 25.57
C ALA A 809 35.51 17.88 24.43
N LEU A 810 34.73 16.81 24.28
CA LEU A 810 33.64 16.74 23.28
C LEU A 810 32.36 17.45 23.73
N LEU A 811 32.28 17.89 24.99
CA LEU A 811 31.06 18.44 25.57
C LEU A 811 31.02 19.97 25.53
N PRO A 812 29.82 20.57 25.42
CA PRO A 812 29.65 22.00 25.66
C PRO A 812 30.19 22.37 27.06
N ARG A 813 30.84 23.54 27.15
CA ARG A 813 31.54 24.01 28.36
C ARG A 813 30.71 23.91 29.64
N THR A 814 29.44 24.29 29.56
CA THR A 814 28.45 24.20 30.65
C THR A 814 28.26 22.77 31.17
N ARG A 815 28.24 21.80 30.26
CA ARG A 815 28.07 20.37 30.56
C ARG A 815 29.37 19.77 31.12
N ALA A 816 30.49 20.07 30.48
CA ALA A 816 31.82 19.67 30.93
C ALA A 816 32.10 20.15 32.36
N ARG A 817 31.83 21.43 32.66
CA ARG A 817 32.00 22.00 34.02
C ARG A 817 31.15 21.30 35.07
N ARG A 818 29.89 20.97 34.76
CA ARG A 818 29.01 20.22 35.67
C ARG A 818 29.53 18.81 35.96
N LEU A 819 30.12 18.15 34.97
CA LEU A 819 30.71 16.81 35.14
C LEU A 819 32.04 16.87 35.89
N LEU A 820 32.90 17.85 35.61
CA LEU A 820 34.13 18.11 36.35
C LEU A 820 33.86 18.38 37.84
N ASN A 821 32.76 19.07 38.16
CA ASN A 821 32.34 19.27 39.55
C ASN A 821 31.94 17.98 40.28
N ASN A 822 31.49 16.96 39.54
CA ASN A 822 31.05 15.68 40.12
C ASN A 822 32.17 14.63 40.14
N TRP A 823 33.25 14.82 39.37
CA TRP A 823 34.40 13.91 39.35
C TRP A 823 35.37 14.33 40.45
N ASN A 824 35.41 13.57 41.55
CA ASN A 824 36.29 13.86 42.69
C ASN A 824 37.70 13.32 42.43
N HIS A 825 38.49 14.06 41.64
CA HIS A 825 39.87 13.70 41.29
C HIS A 825 40.79 14.93 41.32
N PRO A 826 42.07 14.83 41.74
CA PRO A 826 42.99 15.97 41.79
C PRO A 826 43.09 16.74 40.46
N ILE A 827 43.08 16.03 39.33
CA ILE A 827 43.10 16.64 37.99
C ILE A 827 41.83 17.46 37.71
N SER A 828 40.65 17.01 38.18
CA SER A 828 39.42 17.78 37.99
C SER A 828 39.42 19.07 38.80
N LEU A 829 39.95 19.04 40.03
CA LEU A 829 40.14 20.20 40.89
C LEU A 829 41.10 21.20 40.24
N ARG A 830 42.21 20.70 39.68
CA ARG A 830 43.17 21.51 38.94
C ARG A 830 42.53 22.24 37.77
N ILE A 831 41.82 21.52 36.89
CA ILE A 831 41.15 22.13 35.72
C ILE A 831 40.12 23.18 36.18
N ARG A 832 39.34 22.89 37.22
CA ARG A 832 38.37 23.85 37.79
C ARG A 832 39.04 25.10 38.35
N SER A 833 40.17 24.96 39.04
CA SER A 833 40.91 26.10 39.57
C SER A 833 41.52 26.97 38.48
N MET A 834 42.02 26.36 37.40
CA MET A 834 42.56 27.08 36.25
C MET A 834 41.44 27.80 35.49
N GLU A 835 40.30 27.14 35.26
CA GLU A 835 39.13 27.78 34.64
C GLU A 835 38.60 28.95 35.49
N HIS A 836 38.60 28.81 36.82
CA HIS A 836 38.22 29.90 37.72
C HIS A 836 39.18 31.09 37.58
N ALA A 837 40.49 30.82 37.58
CA ALA A 837 41.51 31.85 37.45
C ALA A 837 41.44 32.60 36.11
N THR A 838 41.30 31.88 34.99
CA THR A 838 41.18 32.48 33.65
C THR A 838 39.91 33.32 33.52
N ASN A 839 38.79 32.89 34.09
CA ASN A 839 37.56 33.70 34.11
C ASN A 839 37.73 35.01 34.90
N VAL A 840 38.40 34.95 36.06
CA VAL A 840 38.69 36.15 36.89
C VAL A 840 39.66 37.10 36.18
N LEU A 841 40.71 36.57 35.54
CA LEU A 841 41.70 37.36 34.79
C LEU A 841 41.12 38.00 33.52
N SER A 842 40.14 37.35 32.89
CA SER A 842 39.43 37.87 31.70
C SER A 842 38.28 38.83 32.03
N GLY A 843 38.01 39.10 33.31
CA GLY A 843 36.92 39.99 33.75
C GLY A 843 35.51 39.39 33.63
N ASN A 844 35.40 38.08 33.38
CA ASN A 844 34.13 37.36 33.37
C ASN A 844 33.74 37.00 34.82
N SER A 845 32.80 37.77 35.39
CA SER A 845 32.30 37.58 36.76
C SER A 845 32.03 36.10 37.08
N ALA A 846 32.88 35.50 37.91
CA ALA A 846 32.70 34.15 38.39
C ALA A 846 31.56 34.10 39.43
N GLY A 847 30.36 33.70 38.98
CA GLY A 847 29.31 33.08 39.80
C GLY A 847 28.81 33.83 41.04
N ARG A 848 27.66 34.51 40.91
CA ARG A 848 26.61 34.47 41.95
C ARG A 848 25.25 34.21 41.32
N SER A 849 24.62 33.12 41.73
CA SER A 849 23.16 33.04 41.78
C SER A 849 22.65 34.09 42.77
N MET A 850 21.51 34.71 42.47
CA MET A 850 20.73 35.68 43.27
C MET A 850 21.14 37.17 43.15
N SER A 851 20.61 37.88 42.14
CA SER A 851 19.68 39.02 42.33
C SER A 851 19.35 39.69 40.99
N LEU A 852 18.06 39.99 40.77
CA LEU A 852 17.57 40.89 39.73
C LEU A 852 18.26 42.26 39.83
N SER A 853 19.07 42.64 38.84
CA SER A 853 19.13 44.02 38.38
C SER A 853 19.74 44.10 36.98
N SER A 854 18.90 44.58 36.08
CA SER A 854 19.16 45.03 34.72
C SER A 854 20.51 45.75 34.50
N SER A 855 21.26 45.29 33.51
CA SER A 855 22.00 46.18 32.60
C SER A 855 22.12 45.50 31.24
N ARG A 856 21.34 46.02 30.29
CA ARG A 856 21.54 45.81 28.85
C ARG A 856 22.83 46.53 28.49
N ASN A 857 23.84 45.80 28.04
CA ASN A 857 24.71 46.27 26.96
C ASN A 857 25.35 45.08 26.25
N SER A 858 25.04 45.03 24.96
CA SER A 858 25.58 44.20 23.91
C SER A 858 27.09 44.39 23.72
N ASN A 859 27.73 43.34 23.18
CA ASN A 859 29.10 43.24 22.67
C ASN A 859 30.15 42.75 23.68
N SER A 860 30.01 41.50 24.14
CA SER A 860 31.19 40.68 24.46
C SER A 860 31.40 39.71 23.30
N ILE A 861 32.50 39.95 22.60
CA ILE A 861 33.11 39.10 21.58
C ILE A 861 32.99 37.63 21.99
N ASP A 862 32.41 36.82 21.12
CA ASP A 862 32.52 35.36 21.15
C ASP A 862 34.02 35.03 21.12
N ILE A 863 34.62 34.84 22.29
CA ILE A 863 35.96 34.28 22.41
C ILE A 863 35.81 32.80 22.09
N ASP A 864 36.42 32.40 20.97
CA ASP A 864 36.41 31.08 20.37
C ASP A 864 36.37 29.96 21.42
N ILE A 865 35.30 29.16 21.37
CA ILE A 865 35.15 27.93 22.16
C ILE A 865 36.31 26.97 21.85
N ASP A 866 36.86 27.03 20.63
CA ASP A 866 38.04 26.28 20.19
C ASP A 866 39.30 26.66 20.98
N SER A 867 39.53 27.95 21.25
CA SER A 867 40.72 28.42 21.99
C SER A 867 40.77 27.92 23.45
N ASN A 868 39.62 27.69 24.09
CA ASN A 868 39.58 27.24 25.49
C ASN A 868 39.56 25.71 25.64
N ILE A 869 39.13 24.98 24.60
CA ILE A 869 39.27 23.51 24.53
C ILE A 869 40.72 23.15 24.16
N GLU A 870 41.39 23.95 23.33
CA GLU A 870 42.84 23.88 23.12
C GLU A 870 43.61 24.13 24.41
N ILE A 871 43.28 25.14 25.22
CA ILE A 871 43.91 25.35 26.54
C ILE A 871 43.74 24.12 27.46
N GLY A 872 42.59 23.44 27.43
CA GLY A 872 42.36 22.21 28.19
C GLY A 872 43.14 20.99 27.68
N LYS A 873 43.38 20.90 26.36
CA LYS A 873 44.23 19.88 25.72
C LYS A 873 45.72 20.16 25.94
N GLU A 874 46.17 21.40 25.76
CA GLU A 874 47.53 21.87 26.06
C GLU A 874 47.87 21.59 27.53
N CYS A 875 46.94 21.85 28.46
CA CYS A 875 47.12 21.51 29.87
C CYS A 875 47.28 20.01 30.14
N TYR A 876 46.75 19.12 29.29
CA TYR A 876 46.90 17.67 29.42
C TYR A 876 48.15 17.14 28.69
N GLU A 877 48.49 17.69 27.53
CA GLU A 877 49.74 17.41 26.82
C GLU A 877 50.95 17.85 27.67
N ASP A 878 50.87 18.98 28.37
CA ASP A 878 51.86 19.42 29.36
C ASP A 878 51.99 18.44 30.55
N ILE A 879 50.91 17.73 30.92
CA ILE A 879 50.92 16.72 31.99
C ILE A 879 51.63 15.44 31.53
N ILE A 880 51.38 14.96 30.31
CA ILE A 880 52.07 13.76 29.76
C ILE A 880 53.57 14.04 29.54
N ILE A 881 53.92 15.24 29.07
CA ILE A 881 55.32 15.67 28.90
C ILE A 881 56.03 15.75 30.26
N SER A 882 55.32 16.12 31.34
CA SER A 882 55.89 16.17 32.69
C SER A 882 56.16 14.80 33.32
N GLN A 883 55.45 13.74 32.90
CA GLN A 883 55.63 12.37 33.42
C GLN A 883 56.66 11.55 32.63
N THR A 884 56.99 11.92 31.39
CA THR A 884 57.87 11.16 30.48
C THR A 884 59.32 11.63 30.44
N GLY A 885 59.78 12.31 31.49
CA GLY A 885 61.21 12.45 31.81
C GLY A 885 62.08 13.15 30.76
N ASN A 886 62.12 14.49 30.80
CA ASN A 886 63.33 15.33 30.72
C ASN A 886 62.95 16.80 30.41
N VAL A 887 62.52 17.57 31.40
CA VAL A 887 62.73 19.03 31.38
C VAL A 887 63.02 19.53 32.81
N SER A 888 64.20 20.10 32.97
CA SER A 888 64.71 20.72 34.19
C SER A 888 64.13 22.11 34.42
N SER A 889 62.84 22.20 34.74
CA SER A 889 62.23 23.40 35.33
C SER A 889 61.05 23.00 36.20
N TYR A 890 61.35 22.64 37.45
CA TYR A 890 60.36 22.57 38.52
C TYR A 890 59.85 23.99 38.82
N GLN A 891 58.90 24.47 38.03
CA GLN A 891 57.96 25.49 38.47
C GLN A 891 56.58 24.85 38.38
N SER A 892 56.06 24.47 39.53
CA SER A 892 54.75 23.83 39.58
C SER A 892 53.72 24.82 39.00
N PRO A 893 52.90 24.43 38.01
CA PRO A 893 51.93 25.33 37.38
C PRO A 893 50.94 25.97 38.39
N TYR A 894 50.81 25.38 39.58
CA TYR A 894 50.05 25.90 40.74
C TYR A 894 50.53 27.27 41.22
N LEU A 895 51.84 27.51 41.17
CA LEU A 895 52.41 28.78 41.59
C LEU A 895 52.13 29.86 40.54
N ASN A 896 52.15 29.50 39.25
CA ASN A 896 51.86 30.43 38.15
C ASN A 896 50.41 30.91 38.15
N THR A 897 49.41 30.04 38.32
CA THR A 897 47.99 30.47 38.38
C THR A 897 47.72 31.40 39.56
N LEU A 898 48.32 31.13 40.73
CA LEU A 898 48.24 32.00 41.90
C LEU A 898 49.02 33.31 41.69
N LEU A 899 50.20 33.25 41.06
CA LEU A 899 51.00 34.44 40.71
C LEU A 899 50.28 35.32 39.69
N GLU A 900 49.63 34.74 38.68
CA GLU A 900 48.84 35.42 37.65
C GLU A 900 47.65 36.16 38.28
N LEU A 901 46.91 35.51 39.17
CA LEU A 901 45.82 36.16 39.91
C LEU A 901 46.30 37.29 40.84
N LEU A 902 47.47 37.12 41.47
CA LEU A 902 48.07 38.15 42.33
C LEU A 902 48.67 39.32 41.53
N THR A 903 49.23 39.05 40.34
CA THR A 903 49.81 40.07 39.45
C THR A 903 48.75 40.82 38.65
N GLY A 904 47.61 40.19 38.35
CA GLY A 904 46.47 40.77 37.63
C GLY A 904 45.66 41.82 38.38
N LYS A 905 46.00 42.14 39.65
CA LYS A 905 45.23 43.05 40.53
C LYS A 905 43.73 42.71 40.62
N CYS A 906 43.40 41.42 40.58
CA CYS A 906 42.02 40.95 40.67
C CYS A 906 41.40 41.26 42.04
N SER A 907 40.09 41.52 42.06
CA SER A 907 39.35 41.77 43.31
C SER A 907 39.38 40.53 44.20
N LEU A 908 39.81 40.67 45.45
CA LEU A 908 39.82 39.56 46.43
C LEU A 908 38.43 38.94 46.65
N ASN A 909 37.36 39.67 46.34
CA ASN A 909 35.98 39.20 46.48
C ASN A 909 35.53 38.24 45.37
N GLU A 910 36.27 38.15 44.26
CA GLU A 910 35.94 37.32 43.09
C GLU A 910 36.73 36.01 43.03
N ILE A 911 37.66 35.82 43.96
CA ILE A 911 38.55 34.65 44.03
C ILE A 911 37.95 33.61 44.98
N ASP A 912 37.76 32.38 44.49
CA ASP A 912 37.40 31.23 45.32
C ASP A 912 38.67 30.61 45.90
N PHE A 913 39.09 31.13 47.05
CA PHE A 913 40.30 30.67 47.75
C PHE A 913 40.21 29.21 48.20
N ASN A 914 39.02 28.71 48.52
CA ASN A 914 38.85 27.34 48.98
C ASN A 914 39.13 26.35 47.85
N LEU A 915 38.58 26.62 46.65
CA LEU A 915 38.85 25.80 45.46
C LEU A 915 40.34 25.78 45.09
N LEU A 916 41.01 26.93 45.17
CA LEU A 916 42.45 27.03 44.87
C LEU A 916 43.29 26.25 45.90
N ILE A 917 43.01 26.39 47.19
CA ILE A 917 43.73 25.67 48.25
C ILE A 917 43.51 24.15 48.11
N GLU A 918 42.26 23.72 47.92
CA GLU A 918 41.90 22.31 47.76
C GLU A 918 42.57 21.69 46.53
N ALA A 919 42.57 22.39 45.39
CA ALA A 919 43.30 21.95 44.20
C ALA A 919 44.81 21.83 44.44
N THR A 920 45.41 22.80 45.15
CA THR A 920 46.85 22.78 45.45
C THR A 920 47.22 21.61 46.36
N GLN A 921 46.41 21.35 47.40
CA GLN A 921 46.61 20.24 48.34
C GLN A 921 46.42 18.88 47.67
N ALA A 922 45.31 18.69 46.96
CA ALA A 922 44.99 17.43 46.28
C ALA A 922 46.06 17.05 45.25
N THR A 923 46.64 18.03 44.54
CA THR A 923 47.65 17.75 43.53
C THR A 923 49.03 17.47 44.13
N MET A 924 49.40 18.15 45.23
CA MET A 924 50.60 17.81 45.99
C MET A 924 50.55 16.39 46.59
N GLU A 925 49.37 15.90 46.94
CA GLU A 925 49.18 14.52 47.42
C GLU A 925 49.22 13.51 46.27
N TYR A 926 48.70 13.86 45.10
CA TYR A 926 48.79 13.04 43.89
C TYR A 926 50.23 12.86 43.41
N ASP A 927 51.01 13.94 43.32
CA ASP A 927 52.42 13.96 42.90
C ASP A 927 53.36 13.25 43.90
N LYS A 928 52.89 12.94 45.12
CA LYS A 928 53.64 12.17 46.13
C LYS A 928 53.35 10.67 46.07
N ASN A 929 52.18 10.29 45.55
CA ASN A 929 51.67 8.91 45.58
C ASN A 929 51.90 8.16 44.26
N ASN A 930 52.21 8.89 43.17
CA ASN A 930 52.68 8.39 41.88
C ASN A 930 54.11 8.85 41.66
#